data_AF-A0A6A4IKW8-F1
#
_entry.id   AF-A0A6A4IKW8-F1
#
_cell.length_a   1.000
_cell.length_b   1.000
_cell.length_c   1.000
_cell.angle_alpha   90.00
_cell.angle_beta   90.00
_cell.angle_gamma   90.00
#
_symmetry.space_group_name_H-M   'P 1'
#
loop_
_entity.id
_entity.type
_entity.pdbx_description
1 polymer ?
#
loop_
_entity_poly.entity_id
_entity_poly.type
_entity_poly.pdbx_seq_one_letter_code
_entity_poly.pdbx_strand_id
1 'polypeptide(L)'
;MFSKQRHDLLDLSIDLHEAHDWKPAILRRFEYPSKVTALSYEPIAGLLAVGSPGNIELLGKPGVECKLTLPDPHEVKILHISASTFKLLCLDDHDRIHIWDLSTYGQPKLLTSTRFDQANSVTISPSHSHAFIALQTGEVRTYDIECLRKSAYSMPSMWKLYQDKMALSGMPEIETPTSGIALDTVVHPRDLNLLFVTERSTVRTYELVFPPGAPGGTGYGSDDILTHRRPEATCMAIHPAGHFFAVGYADGSLAFWAVEDEDQPLLVRTLDDIDIHTVDAEQLEAHLAQASKSELGREPIFKLSWCSFPNSSDSRGGETALVILGGLGPRDSPGITVHWLPAFNPTDPPVTQPSTLALHPFIRSSMRSSVEPLDSYFYEASGTIVLHFAGSYDPTSIIIVRETTAGTRVVEAYQFPPPSLVHVHPDPETASGEEQDTLDNLATTLQDLQMSNEPHRLKLPSYLSNSSRGLLAGSILTVTKDAYATLIQTQDDHVLPLKAGFAWLDRVENTSKYHPPRISITWYADLSVQLWDVSAQLLQKFKPDPLDCDFPSPLPNLIIDTNTVLTAASNPYIQFVEMASESLECAIVFSTGMVVIYRLIPPSANPTPREELPDAELLSLKHLSPPMDSRFSPYFALLPDKGQVSACSLADVGFLAVAYVDGSLYVVDMRGPNIILRHGKSKSRHSMVIGMGSETDVATCLRWTICPTETDKRLALRLIVGRSSGASQVFTFGRSADSSWVPFGEVVKFDSPVQPMAMFVLNSKNGSPCGAYRSRLAASMDASRATPTDQVLLVIAGSKGARCNVDITGDRLGKVEWNNKMGKVSSVQIVQKLGSCALVAFTENHEVCTYSLPNLEYMHTLALPSPSYLPITVDQTGDFFVWARDAKTGLIRQAAYGTLFNFRRIESPPAVDFLSSKPVVPSQPQPVSVGPASILGSWFKFGQSMTGAQVDTLLGGPDRPVPIQQSRPNPAVAEDPRDPSQVAEQAAATQSSLYNRLTAALEERGQMLGDLEDRFNSLESGSRSMVDQAKKLAAEQSAKSWFKFGS
;
A
#
# COMPACT_ATOMS: atom_id res chain seq x y z
N MET A 1 22.04 -36.11 -52.59
CA MET A 1 22.35 -37.44 -52.02
C MET A 1 22.84 -37.18 -50.60
N PHE A 2 21.93 -37.08 -49.62
CA PHE A 2 22.27 -36.78 -48.23
C PHE A 2 21.91 -37.99 -47.38
N SER A 3 22.92 -38.60 -46.76
CA SER A 3 22.79 -39.64 -45.76
C SER A 3 22.02 -39.07 -44.57
N LYS A 4 20.72 -39.39 -44.45
CA LYS A 4 19.99 -39.27 -43.18
C LYS A 4 20.51 -40.38 -42.26
N GLN A 5 21.63 -40.14 -41.57
CA GLN A 5 21.84 -40.82 -40.30
C GLN A 5 20.77 -40.27 -39.37
N ARG A 6 19.67 -41.02 -39.18
CA ARG A 6 18.74 -40.76 -38.08
C ARG A 6 19.55 -40.99 -36.81
N HIS A 7 19.89 -39.93 -36.09
CA HIS A 7 20.25 -40.09 -34.69
C HIS A 7 19.01 -40.62 -33.97
N ASP A 8 19.07 -41.83 -33.41
CA ASP A 8 18.02 -42.42 -32.57
C ASP A 8 17.98 -41.69 -31.21
N LEU A 9 17.66 -40.39 -31.23
CA LEU A 9 17.46 -39.58 -30.03
C LEU A 9 15.99 -39.66 -29.60
N LEU A 10 15.77 -39.63 -28.28
CA LEU A 10 14.44 -39.65 -27.68
C LEU A 10 13.68 -38.37 -28.06
N ASP A 11 12.40 -38.51 -28.41
CA ASP A 11 11.50 -37.36 -28.48
C ASP A 11 11.23 -36.87 -27.06
N LEU A 12 11.73 -35.66 -26.75
CA LEU A 12 11.59 -35.05 -25.45
C LEU A 12 10.18 -34.48 -25.22
N SER A 13 9.32 -34.42 -26.24
CA SER A 13 8.00 -33.79 -26.18
C SER A 13 6.84 -34.77 -26.08
N ILE A 14 7.09 -36.03 -25.69
CA ILE A 14 6.11 -37.12 -25.78
C ILE A 14 4.79 -36.83 -25.05
N ASP A 15 4.83 -36.18 -23.88
CA ASP A 15 3.63 -35.84 -23.08
C ASP A 15 3.08 -34.42 -23.36
N LEU A 16 3.50 -33.80 -24.46
CA LEU A 16 3.13 -32.44 -24.85
C LEU A 16 2.63 -32.33 -26.30
N HIS A 17 2.47 -33.46 -26.99
CA HIS A 17 2.04 -33.52 -28.39
C HIS A 17 0.56 -33.23 -28.59
N GLU A 18 -0.29 -33.53 -27.61
CA GLU A 18 -1.74 -33.43 -27.81
C GLU A 18 -2.26 -32.06 -27.36
N ALA A 19 -3.29 -31.55 -28.05
CA ALA A 19 -3.83 -30.23 -27.76
C ALA A 19 -4.36 -30.11 -26.31
N HIS A 20 -4.85 -31.21 -25.74
CA HIS A 20 -5.38 -31.26 -24.37
C HIS A 20 -4.29 -31.27 -23.28
N ASP A 21 -3.02 -31.44 -23.65
CA ASP A 21 -1.89 -31.30 -22.72
C ASP A 21 -1.61 -29.85 -22.35
N TRP A 22 -2.13 -28.93 -23.16
CA TRP A 22 -2.01 -27.49 -23.02
C TRP A 22 -3.32 -26.89 -22.52
N LYS A 23 -3.24 -26.07 -21.48
CA LYS A 23 -4.39 -25.33 -20.98
C LYS A 23 -3.96 -23.95 -20.48
N PRO A 24 -3.70 -23.01 -21.40
CA PRO A 24 -3.32 -21.65 -21.03
C PRO A 24 -4.43 -20.96 -20.24
N ALA A 25 -4.08 -20.32 -19.12
CA ALA A 25 -5.02 -19.53 -18.33
C ALA A 25 -4.31 -18.43 -17.55
N ILE A 26 -5.07 -17.40 -17.17
CA ILE A 26 -4.65 -16.41 -16.17
C ILE A 26 -5.13 -16.90 -14.81
N LEU A 27 -4.21 -17.00 -13.86
CA LEU A 27 -4.49 -17.42 -12.49
C LEU A 27 -4.85 -16.24 -11.59
N ARG A 28 -4.12 -15.13 -11.72
CA ARG A 28 -4.30 -13.91 -10.91
C ARG A 28 -4.03 -12.67 -11.76
N ARG A 29 -4.74 -11.58 -11.44
CA ARG A 29 -4.47 -10.24 -11.98
C ARG A 29 -4.10 -9.33 -10.82
N PHE A 30 -3.10 -8.50 -11.05
CA PHE A 30 -2.63 -7.48 -10.13
C PHE A 30 -2.79 -6.14 -10.82
N GLU A 31 -3.40 -5.19 -10.13
CA GLU A 31 -3.58 -3.82 -10.60
C GLU A 31 -2.77 -2.88 -9.72
N TYR A 32 -2.16 -1.88 -10.34
CA TYR A 32 -1.28 -0.92 -9.69
C TYR A 32 -1.84 0.49 -9.95
N PRO A 33 -2.48 1.14 -8.95
CA PRO A 33 -3.19 2.38 -9.15
C PRO A 33 -2.27 3.49 -9.68
N SER A 34 -2.77 4.19 -10.69
CA SER A 34 -2.08 5.33 -11.32
C SER A 34 -2.39 6.67 -10.71
N LYS A 35 -3.62 6.78 -10.23
CA LYS A 35 -4.21 7.98 -9.68
C LYS A 35 -5.01 7.54 -8.47
N VAL A 36 -4.40 7.58 -7.30
CA VAL A 36 -5.13 7.50 -6.04
C VAL A 36 -5.81 8.85 -5.80
N THR A 37 -7.12 8.82 -5.55
CA THR A 37 -7.96 10.04 -5.48
C THR A 37 -8.54 10.26 -4.10
N ALA A 38 -8.73 9.18 -3.33
CA ALA A 38 -9.15 9.23 -1.94
C ALA A 38 -8.52 8.07 -1.15
N LEU A 39 -8.40 8.26 0.17
CA LEU A 39 -8.02 7.23 1.12
C LEU A 39 -9.02 7.24 2.28
N SER A 40 -9.15 6.11 2.98
CA SER A 40 -9.82 6.01 4.27
C SER A 40 -9.15 4.95 5.13
N TYR A 41 -8.73 5.28 6.35
CA TYR A 41 -8.24 4.29 7.32
C TYR A 41 -9.20 4.22 8.50
N GLU A 42 -9.62 3.03 8.92
CA GLU A 42 -10.42 2.87 10.14
C GLU A 42 -9.54 2.27 11.23
N PRO A 43 -9.16 3.05 12.26
CA PRO A 43 -8.16 2.63 13.25
C PRO A 43 -8.63 1.48 14.15
N ILE A 44 -9.94 1.34 14.41
CA ILE A 44 -10.45 0.30 15.32
C ILE A 44 -10.43 -1.06 14.61
N ALA A 45 -10.85 -1.13 13.35
CA ALA A 45 -10.78 -2.33 12.52
C ALA A 45 -9.37 -2.59 11.99
N GLY A 46 -8.56 -1.55 11.80
CA GLY A 46 -7.30 -1.62 11.05
C GLY A 46 -7.54 -1.97 9.58
N LEU A 47 -8.52 -1.30 8.94
CA LEU A 47 -8.89 -1.48 7.53
C LEU A 47 -8.50 -0.23 6.73
N LEU A 48 -7.85 -0.40 5.58
CA LEU A 48 -7.52 0.68 4.65
C LEU A 48 -8.38 0.56 3.39
N ALA A 49 -9.02 1.65 2.98
CA ALA A 49 -9.71 1.80 1.69
C ALA A 49 -8.96 2.78 0.80
N VAL A 50 -8.75 2.41 -0.46
CA VAL A 50 -8.03 3.20 -1.46
C VAL A 50 -8.92 3.46 -2.66
N GLY A 51 -9.26 4.73 -2.90
CA GLY A 51 -10.06 5.17 -4.04
C GLY A 51 -9.19 5.48 -5.26
N SER A 52 -9.67 5.01 -6.41
CA SER A 52 -9.14 5.33 -7.74
C SER A 52 -10.33 5.56 -8.70
N PRO A 53 -10.13 6.11 -9.90
CA PRO A 53 -11.22 6.29 -10.86
C PRO A 53 -11.97 4.97 -11.11
N GLY A 54 -13.26 4.95 -10.75
CA GLY A 54 -14.16 3.81 -10.90
C GLY A 54 -13.99 2.65 -9.91
N ASN A 55 -12.96 2.62 -9.06
CA ASN A 55 -12.67 1.48 -8.20
C ASN A 55 -12.20 1.88 -6.79
N ILE A 56 -12.56 1.06 -5.80
CA ILE A 56 -12.12 1.16 -4.41
C ILE A 56 -11.48 -0.17 -4.02
N GLU A 57 -10.25 -0.13 -3.51
CA GLU A 57 -9.56 -1.32 -3.00
C GLU A 57 -9.60 -1.33 -1.46
N LEU A 58 -10.01 -2.44 -0.87
CA LEU A 58 -10.00 -2.67 0.58
C LEU A 58 -8.83 -3.57 0.96
N LEU A 59 -7.99 -3.11 1.89
CA LEU A 59 -6.74 -3.75 2.31
C LEU A 59 -6.75 -3.99 3.83
N GLY A 60 -6.52 -5.22 4.25
CA GLY A 60 -6.54 -5.66 5.65
C GLY A 60 -5.34 -6.51 6.03
N LYS A 61 -5.54 -7.52 6.89
CA LYS A 61 -4.56 -8.55 7.23
C LYS A 61 -3.99 -9.24 5.98
N PRO A 62 -2.88 -9.99 6.10
CA PRO A 62 -2.32 -10.71 4.98
C PRO A 62 -3.35 -11.51 4.17
N GLY A 63 -3.35 -11.29 2.85
CA GLY A 63 -4.30 -11.91 1.91
C GLY A 63 -5.69 -11.26 1.85
N VAL A 64 -6.00 -10.29 2.71
CA VAL A 64 -7.25 -9.51 2.70
C VAL A 64 -7.11 -8.35 1.73
N GLU A 65 -7.51 -8.60 0.49
CA GLU A 65 -7.55 -7.63 -0.60
C GLU A 65 -8.90 -7.79 -1.34
N CYS A 66 -9.65 -6.71 -1.47
CA CYS A 66 -10.95 -6.73 -2.13
C CYS A 66 -11.23 -5.48 -2.95
N LYS A 67 -11.35 -5.68 -4.26
CA LYS A 67 -11.76 -4.67 -5.23
C LYS A 67 -13.28 -4.49 -5.26
N LEU A 68 -13.70 -3.24 -5.14
CA LEU A 68 -15.08 -2.77 -5.35
C LEU A 68 -15.12 -1.85 -6.56
N THR A 69 -16.11 -2.02 -7.43
CA THR A 69 -16.28 -1.18 -8.62
C THR A 69 -17.53 -0.31 -8.45
N LEU A 70 -17.40 0.97 -8.80
CA LEU A 70 -18.52 1.90 -8.81
C LEU A 70 -19.50 1.53 -9.94
N PRO A 71 -20.82 1.77 -9.78
CA PRO A 71 -21.80 1.52 -10.83
C PRO A 71 -21.48 2.25 -12.14
N ASP A 72 -21.03 3.50 -12.01
CA ASP A 72 -20.51 4.34 -13.07
C ASP A 72 -19.02 4.62 -12.77
N PRO A 73 -18.11 4.64 -13.76
CA PRO A 73 -16.66 4.74 -13.54
C PRO A 73 -16.20 6.17 -13.19
N HIS A 74 -16.88 6.79 -12.23
CA HIS A 74 -16.65 8.14 -11.72
C HIS A 74 -15.44 8.20 -10.76
N GLU A 75 -14.93 9.40 -10.54
CA GLU A 75 -13.81 9.59 -9.62
C GLU A 75 -14.29 9.54 -8.16
N VAL A 76 -13.56 8.83 -7.31
CA VAL A 76 -13.85 8.77 -5.87
C VAL A 76 -13.36 10.07 -5.24
N LYS A 77 -14.27 10.87 -4.68
CA LYS A 77 -13.99 12.17 -4.03
C LYS A 77 -13.71 12.02 -2.53
N ILE A 78 -14.54 11.27 -1.80
CA ILE A 78 -14.40 11.07 -0.34
C ILE A 78 -14.67 9.61 0.01
N LEU A 79 -13.90 9.04 0.93
CA LEU A 79 -14.09 7.69 1.47
C LEU A 79 -14.13 7.70 3.00
N HIS A 80 -15.10 6.96 3.56
CA HIS A 80 -15.22 6.74 4.99
C HIS A 80 -15.60 5.30 5.29
N ILE A 81 -14.99 4.71 6.31
CA ILE A 81 -15.40 3.42 6.87
C ILE A 81 -16.08 3.70 8.21
N SER A 82 -17.37 3.38 8.32
CA SER A 82 -18.14 3.57 9.55
C SER A 82 -17.92 2.38 10.48
N ALA A 83 -17.20 2.61 11.59
CA ALA A 83 -17.00 1.58 12.62
C ALA A 83 -18.32 1.15 13.30
N SER A 84 -19.24 2.10 13.53
CA SER A 84 -20.55 1.87 14.16
C SER A 84 -21.44 0.94 13.34
N THR A 85 -21.57 1.19 12.03
CA THR A 85 -22.47 0.44 11.15
C THR A 85 -21.78 -0.68 10.36
N PHE A 86 -20.44 -0.72 10.41
CA PHE A 86 -19.55 -1.60 9.65
C PHE A 86 -19.84 -1.57 8.14
N LYS A 87 -19.90 -0.34 7.59
CA LYS A 87 -20.18 -0.05 6.18
C LYS A 87 -19.12 0.88 5.60
N LEU A 88 -18.87 0.73 4.30
CA LEU A 88 -18.06 1.66 3.53
C LEU A 88 -18.97 2.70 2.88
N LEU A 89 -18.65 3.97 3.04
CA LEU A 89 -19.27 5.12 2.40
C LEU A 89 -18.30 5.72 1.39
N CYS A 90 -18.75 5.93 0.16
CA CYS A 90 -18.03 6.64 -0.89
C CYS A 90 -18.88 7.79 -1.42
N LEU A 91 -18.29 8.99 -1.55
CA LEU A 91 -18.85 10.09 -2.33
C LEU A 91 -18.05 10.19 -3.64
N ASP A 92 -18.75 10.12 -4.79
CA ASP A 92 -18.13 10.33 -6.11
C ASP A 92 -18.07 11.82 -6.52
N ASP A 93 -17.45 12.11 -7.66
CA ASP A 93 -17.34 13.44 -8.25
C ASP A 93 -18.65 13.99 -8.86
N HIS A 94 -19.74 13.21 -8.82
CA HIS A 94 -21.09 13.57 -9.27
C HIS A 94 -22.07 13.72 -8.10
N ASP A 95 -21.55 13.88 -6.89
CA ASP A 95 -22.27 14.06 -5.63
C ASP A 95 -23.18 12.87 -5.27
N ARG A 96 -22.80 11.64 -5.64
CA ARG A 96 -23.51 10.42 -5.24
C ARG A 96 -22.78 9.71 -4.12
N ILE A 97 -23.55 9.37 -3.09
CA ILE A 97 -23.11 8.54 -1.99
C ILE A 97 -23.45 7.07 -2.30
N HIS A 98 -22.42 6.22 -2.29
CA HIS A 98 -22.53 4.77 -2.42
C HIS A 98 -22.19 4.11 -1.07
N ILE A 99 -23.01 3.13 -0.66
CA ILE A 99 -22.82 2.41 0.60
C ILE A 99 -22.62 0.91 0.33
N TRP A 100 -21.54 0.32 0.83
CA TRP A 100 -21.30 -1.13 0.81
C TRP A 100 -21.38 -1.74 2.19
N ASP A 101 -21.89 -2.97 2.24
CA ASP A 101 -21.92 -3.81 3.43
C ASP A 101 -20.63 -4.62 3.58
N LEU A 102 -19.85 -4.31 4.61
CA LEU A 102 -18.62 -5.04 4.92
C LEU A 102 -18.90 -6.35 5.68
N SER A 103 -20.14 -6.61 6.11
CA SER A 103 -20.48 -7.85 6.82
C SER A 103 -20.69 -9.06 5.89
N THR A 104 -20.73 -8.85 4.57
CA THR A 104 -20.91 -9.93 3.60
C THR A 104 -19.62 -10.76 3.43
N TYR A 105 -19.72 -12.09 3.56
CA TYR A 105 -18.62 -13.02 3.25
C TYR A 105 -18.26 -13.01 1.76
N GLY A 106 -16.97 -13.01 1.46
CA GLY A 106 -16.43 -12.90 0.11
C GLY A 106 -16.27 -11.44 -0.29
N GLN A 107 -17.16 -10.94 -1.14
CA GLN A 107 -17.11 -9.57 -1.65
C GLN A 107 -18.21 -8.70 -1.01
N PRO A 108 -17.88 -7.52 -0.46
CA PRO A 108 -18.84 -6.55 0.03
C PRO A 108 -19.90 -6.19 -1.02
N LYS A 109 -21.16 -6.12 -0.59
CA LYS A 109 -22.29 -5.83 -1.47
C LYS A 109 -22.64 -4.35 -1.46
N LEU A 110 -22.82 -3.76 -2.64
CA LEU A 110 -23.40 -2.43 -2.77
C LEU A 110 -24.87 -2.46 -2.32
N LEU A 111 -25.21 -1.64 -1.35
CA LEU A 111 -26.56 -1.56 -0.76
C LEU A 111 -27.41 -0.49 -1.45
N THR A 112 -26.86 0.71 -1.66
CA THR A 112 -27.60 1.84 -2.22
C THR A 112 -26.66 2.87 -2.87
N SER A 113 -27.24 3.74 -3.70
CA SER A 113 -26.58 4.89 -4.32
C SER A 113 -27.54 6.08 -4.30
N THR A 114 -27.17 7.15 -3.58
CA THR A 114 -28.05 8.29 -3.32
C THR A 114 -27.38 9.60 -3.72
N ARG A 115 -28.03 10.40 -4.56
CA ARG A 115 -27.50 11.70 -5.02
C ARG A 115 -27.78 12.84 -4.06
N PHE A 116 -26.83 13.74 -3.88
CA PHE A 116 -26.93 15.01 -3.15
C PHE A 116 -26.72 16.20 -4.10
N ASP A 117 -26.95 17.41 -3.59
CA ASP A 117 -26.81 18.66 -4.34
C ASP A 117 -25.46 19.28 -3.97
N GLN A 118 -24.39 19.00 -4.73
CA GLN A 118 -23.05 19.60 -4.55
C GLN A 118 -22.49 19.45 -3.13
N ALA A 119 -22.03 18.23 -2.80
CA ALA A 119 -21.48 17.92 -1.48
C ALA A 119 -20.00 18.28 -1.41
N ASN A 120 -19.62 19.11 -0.44
CA ASN A 120 -18.23 19.55 -0.24
C ASN A 120 -17.46 18.64 0.70
N SER A 121 -18.03 18.35 1.87
CA SER A 121 -17.43 17.51 2.89
C SER A 121 -18.43 16.52 3.49
N VAL A 122 -17.91 15.42 4.01
CA VAL A 122 -18.68 14.38 4.70
C VAL A 122 -17.99 14.09 6.02
N THR A 123 -18.76 14.07 7.09
CA THR A 123 -18.25 13.76 8.43
C THR A 123 -19.07 12.63 9.03
N ILE A 124 -18.36 11.63 9.54
CA ILE A 124 -18.94 10.48 10.24
C ILE A 124 -18.38 10.41 11.67
N SER A 125 -19.07 9.69 12.54
CA SER A 125 -18.64 9.43 13.91
C SER A 125 -18.58 7.92 14.16
N PRO A 126 -17.61 7.43 14.96
CA PRO A 126 -17.66 6.05 15.46
C PRO A 126 -18.82 5.82 16.44
N SER A 127 -19.40 6.88 17.00
CA SER A 127 -20.36 6.79 18.10
C SER A 127 -21.83 6.81 17.68
N HIS A 128 -22.13 7.20 16.44
CA HIS A 128 -23.49 7.23 15.90
C HIS A 128 -23.51 6.74 14.44
N SER A 129 -24.69 6.53 13.87
CA SER A 129 -24.86 5.93 12.53
C SER A 129 -25.17 6.95 11.42
N HIS A 130 -25.31 8.23 11.76
CA HIS A 130 -25.52 9.29 10.78
C HIS A 130 -24.21 9.88 10.22
N ALA A 131 -24.24 10.27 8.95
CA ALA A 131 -23.24 11.13 8.31
C ALA A 131 -23.80 12.55 8.18
N PHE A 132 -22.94 13.55 8.42
CA PHE A 132 -23.19 14.95 8.09
C PHE A 132 -22.58 15.26 6.72
N ILE A 133 -23.34 15.92 5.86
CA ILE A 133 -22.97 16.21 4.48
C ILE A 133 -23.11 17.73 4.29
N ALA A 134 -21.98 18.43 4.27
CA ALA A 134 -21.96 19.86 4.05
C ALA A 134 -22.07 20.15 2.55
N LEU A 135 -23.05 20.96 2.16
CA LEU A 135 -23.30 21.33 0.77
C LEU A 135 -22.63 22.66 0.43
N GLN A 136 -22.40 22.91 -0.86
CA GLN A 136 -21.86 24.18 -1.35
C GLN A 136 -22.74 25.39 -0.99
N THR A 137 -24.02 25.17 -0.69
CA THR A 137 -24.95 26.21 -0.23
C THR A 137 -24.77 26.63 1.24
N GLY A 138 -23.88 25.96 1.98
CA GLY A 138 -23.72 26.11 3.43
C GLY A 138 -24.75 25.31 4.24
N GLU A 139 -25.70 24.63 3.59
CA GLU A 139 -26.63 23.70 4.25
C GLU A 139 -25.90 22.41 4.64
N VAL A 140 -26.12 21.91 5.87
CA VAL A 140 -25.65 20.58 6.29
C VAL A 140 -26.82 19.62 6.33
N ARG A 141 -26.79 18.62 5.45
CA ARG A 141 -27.77 17.52 5.42
C ARG A 141 -27.28 16.32 6.19
N THR A 142 -28.20 15.48 6.64
CA THR A 142 -27.87 14.24 7.35
C THR A 142 -28.31 13.00 6.58
N TYR A 143 -27.51 11.95 6.66
CA TYR A 143 -27.78 10.67 6.02
C TYR A 143 -27.62 9.54 7.04
N ASP A 144 -28.67 8.74 7.23
CA ASP A 144 -28.65 7.57 8.11
C ASP A 144 -27.98 6.40 7.37
N ILE A 145 -26.75 6.06 7.76
CA ILE A 145 -25.97 4.98 7.14
C ILE A 145 -26.55 3.60 7.50
N GLU A 146 -27.19 3.48 8.67
CA GLU A 146 -27.79 2.23 9.13
C GLU A 146 -29.12 1.96 8.41
N CYS A 147 -29.97 2.97 8.28
CA CYS A 147 -31.27 2.88 7.61
C CYS A 147 -31.20 3.17 6.09
N LEU A 148 -30.03 3.53 5.56
CA LEU A 148 -29.78 3.79 4.14
C LEU A 148 -30.68 4.87 3.52
N ARG A 149 -30.88 5.99 4.22
CA ARG A 149 -31.78 7.06 3.77
C ARG A 149 -31.28 8.46 4.14
N LYS A 150 -31.74 9.46 3.38
CA LYS A 150 -31.63 10.87 3.80
C LYS A 150 -32.53 11.09 5.01
N SER A 151 -31.98 11.69 6.06
CA SER A 151 -32.72 12.06 7.24
C SER A 151 -33.46 13.37 7.03
N ALA A 152 -34.56 13.58 7.76
CA ALA A 152 -35.36 14.79 7.66
C ALA A 152 -34.66 15.99 8.33
N TYR A 153 -33.71 15.74 9.22
CA TYR A 153 -32.93 16.77 9.88
C TYR A 153 -31.92 17.41 8.93
N SER A 154 -32.01 18.73 8.79
CA SER A 154 -31.10 19.57 8.01
C SER A 154 -30.76 20.83 8.81
N MET A 155 -29.52 21.28 8.73
CA MET A 155 -29.10 22.57 9.25
C MET A 155 -28.99 23.58 8.10
N PRO A 156 -29.66 24.75 8.20
CA PRO A 156 -29.52 25.80 7.19
C PRO A 156 -28.10 26.40 7.20
N SER A 157 -27.78 27.24 6.21
CA SER A 157 -26.53 28.02 6.23
C SER A 157 -26.50 28.93 7.45
N MET A 158 -25.63 28.59 8.39
CA MET A 158 -25.49 29.29 9.66
C MET A 158 -24.80 30.65 9.50
N TRP A 159 -23.93 30.74 8.49
CA TRP A 159 -23.27 31.99 8.11
C TRP A 159 -24.25 32.99 7.52
N LYS A 160 -25.14 32.57 6.62
CA LYS A 160 -26.18 33.45 6.09
C LYS A 160 -27.08 34.03 7.18
N LEU A 161 -27.47 33.19 8.16
CA LEU A 161 -28.22 33.64 9.33
C LEU A 161 -27.45 34.66 10.19
N TYR A 162 -26.11 34.61 10.20
CA TYR A 162 -25.28 35.61 10.85
C TYR A 162 -25.31 36.94 10.13
N GLN A 163 -25.04 36.92 8.84
CA GLN A 163 -25.01 38.11 8.00
C GLN A 163 -26.35 38.84 8.08
N ASP A 164 -27.46 38.09 8.02
CA ASP A 164 -28.80 38.65 8.21
C ASP A 164 -28.93 39.33 9.59
N LYS A 165 -28.45 38.69 10.67
CA LYS A 165 -28.47 39.26 12.03
C LYS A 165 -27.59 40.51 12.16
N MET A 166 -26.40 40.51 11.57
CA MET A 166 -25.45 41.62 11.58
C MET A 166 -25.96 42.81 10.77
N ALA A 167 -26.50 42.56 9.59
CA ALA A 167 -27.16 43.55 8.76
C ALA A 167 -28.35 44.20 9.49
N LEU A 168 -29.18 43.39 10.17
CA LEU A 168 -30.28 43.89 11.01
C LEU A 168 -29.80 44.75 12.20
N SER A 169 -28.59 44.50 12.70
CA SER A 169 -27.98 45.30 13.77
C SER A 169 -27.25 46.56 13.29
N GLY A 170 -27.27 46.85 11.99
CA GLY A 170 -26.66 48.05 11.40
C GLY A 170 -25.16 47.94 11.13
N MET A 171 -24.59 46.74 11.23
CA MET A 171 -23.20 46.45 10.88
C MET A 171 -23.15 45.41 9.76
N PRO A 172 -23.49 45.77 8.50
CA PRO A 172 -23.44 44.84 7.38
C PRO A 172 -21.98 44.42 7.10
N GLU A 173 -21.76 43.12 6.98
CA GLU A 173 -20.47 42.53 6.65
C GLU A 173 -20.19 42.63 5.14
N ILE A 174 -18.92 42.63 4.75
CA ILE A 174 -18.53 42.64 3.33
C ILE A 174 -18.52 41.18 2.84
N GLU A 175 -19.42 40.82 1.93
CA GLU A 175 -19.47 39.49 1.34
C GLU A 175 -18.20 39.18 0.54
N THR A 176 -17.49 38.09 0.86
CA THR A 176 -16.50 37.47 -0.04
C THR A 176 -17.16 36.36 -0.87
N PRO A 177 -16.61 35.97 -2.03
CA PRO A 177 -17.20 34.93 -2.89
C PRO A 177 -17.40 33.57 -2.23
N THR A 178 -16.69 33.28 -1.13
CA THR A 178 -16.71 32.03 -0.38
C THR A 178 -17.40 32.14 0.98
N SER A 179 -17.89 33.34 1.36
CA SER A 179 -18.58 33.66 2.62
C SER A 179 -19.95 32.95 2.76
N GLY A 180 -20.03 31.62 2.64
CA GLY A 180 -21.27 30.84 2.67
C GLY A 180 -21.17 29.41 2.10
N ILE A 181 -19.96 28.96 1.79
CA ILE A 181 -19.62 27.59 1.40
C ILE A 181 -19.11 26.81 2.62
N ALA A 182 -19.89 25.83 3.11
CA ALA A 182 -19.45 25.01 4.24
C ALA A 182 -18.26 24.13 3.82
N LEU A 183 -17.08 24.41 4.39
CA LEU A 183 -15.83 23.76 3.99
C LEU A 183 -15.63 22.43 4.72
N ASP A 184 -15.94 22.36 6.01
CA ASP A 184 -15.64 21.23 6.89
C ASP A 184 -16.61 21.16 8.08
N THR A 185 -16.79 19.96 8.63
CA THR A 185 -17.58 19.75 9.85
C THR A 185 -16.85 18.78 10.78
N VAL A 186 -16.77 19.10 12.08
CA VAL A 186 -16.06 18.31 13.08
C VAL A 186 -16.96 18.05 14.28
N VAL A 187 -17.16 16.78 14.62
CA VAL A 187 -17.90 16.39 15.84
C VAL A 187 -17.02 16.65 17.06
N HIS A 188 -17.58 17.27 18.11
CA HIS A 188 -16.83 17.52 19.34
C HIS A 188 -16.36 16.19 19.97
N PRO A 189 -15.08 16.06 20.38
CA PRO A 189 -14.47 14.78 20.73
C PRO A 189 -15.01 14.18 22.04
N ARG A 190 -15.77 14.96 22.82
CA ARG A 190 -16.27 14.56 24.14
C ARG A 190 -17.75 14.86 24.39
N ASP A 191 -18.44 15.51 23.46
CA ASP A 191 -19.83 15.93 23.64
C ASP A 191 -20.56 15.81 22.30
N LEU A 192 -21.34 14.75 22.15
CA LEU A 192 -22.02 14.46 20.89
C LEU A 192 -23.17 15.44 20.59
N ASN A 193 -23.50 16.35 21.52
CA ASN A 193 -24.43 17.45 21.26
C ASN A 193 -23.83 18.55 20.39
N LEU A 194 -22.51 18.61 20.28
CA LEU A 194 -21.80 19.71 19.65
C LEU A 194 -21.18 19.28 18.32
N LEU A 195 -21.54 20.00 17.27
CA LEU A 195 -20.94 19.91 15.95
C LEU A 195 -20.34 21.27 15.60
N PHE A 196 -19.05 21.28 15.30
CA PHE A 196 -18.40 22.43 14.69
C PHE A 196 -18.61 22.36 13.18
N VAL A 197 -18.97 23.48 12.60
CA VAL A 197 -19.02 23.68 11.16
C VAL A 197 -18.02 24.80 10.91
N THR A 198 -17.09 24.67 9.95
CA THR A 198 -16.19 25.78 9.51
C THR A 198 -16.95 26.83 8.71
N GLU A 199 -18.19 27.07 9.12
CA GLU A 199 -19.13 28.12 8.76
C GLU A 199 -20.17 28.17 9.88
N ARG A 200 -19.83 28.84 10.99
CA ARG A 200 -20.62 29.20 12.19
C ARG A 200 -21.57 28.12 12.79
N SER A 201 -21.64 27.99 14.12
CA SER A 201 -22.82 27.33 14.76
C SER A 201 -23.40 28.16 15.90
N THR A 202 -24.72 28.05 16.10
CA THR A 202 -25.66 28.99 16.75
C THR A 202 -25.39 29.43 18.19
N VAL A 203 -24.31 28.97 18.81
CA VAL A 203 -23.93 29.35 20.17
C VAL A 203 -22.89 30.47 20.16
N ARG A 204 -21.87 30.40 19.28
CA ARG A 204 -20.71 31.31 19.24
C ARG A 204 -20.15 31.51 17.83
N THR A 205 -19.51 32.65 17.57
CA THR A 205 -18.95 33.03 16.26
C THR A 205 -17.50 33.46 16.38
N TYR A 206 -16.59 32.77 15.71
CA TYR A 206 -15.15 33.09 15.74
C TYR A 206 -14.74 33.69 14.41
N GLU A 207 -14.33 34.96 14.42
CA GLU A 207 -13.89 35.69 13.24
C GLU A 207 -12.48 36.22 13.47
N LEU A 208 -11.53 35.82 12.61
CA LEU A 208 -10.18 36.36 12.64
C LEU A 208 -10.13 37.66 11.85
N VAL A 209 -9.85 38.77 12.55
CA VAL A 209 -9.69 40.09 11.93
C VAL A 209 -8.30 40.62 12.25
N PHE A 210 -7.50 40.88 11.21
CA PHE A 210 -6.25 41.61 11.36
C PHE A 210 -6.51 43.11 11.36
N PRO A 211 -6.09 43.85 12.41
CA PRO A 211 -6.16 45.31 12.40
C PRO A 211 -5.14 45.89 11.40
N PRO A 212 -5.34 47.15 10.95
CA PRO A 212 -4.36 47.89 10.17
C PRO A 212 -2.98 47.87 10.84
N GLY A 213 -1.96 47.45 10.07
CA GLY A 213 -0.56 47.39 10.50
C GLY A 213 -0.12 46.04 11.06
N ALA A 214 -1.02 45.11 11.35
CA ALA A 214 -0.63 43.76 11.77
C ALA A 214 -0.04 42.99 10.58
N PRO A 215 0.97 42.13 10.71
CA PRO A 215 1.55 41.44 9.55
C PRO A 215 0.59 40.42 8.90
N GLY A 216 -0.16 39.64 9.68
CA GLY A 216 -0.93 38.51 9.16
C GLY A 216 -0.03 37.41 8.55
N GLY A 217 -0.62 36.43 7.85
CA GLY A 217 0.14 35.32 7.26
C GLY A 217 1.07 35.73 6.11
N THR A 218 0.74 36.83 5.43
CA THR A 218 1.52 37.40 4.31
C THR A 218 2.67 38.30 4.74
N GLY A 219 2.83 38.57 6.04
CA GLY A 219 3.84 39.51 6.55
C GLY A 219 3.56 40.99 6.22
N TYR A 220 4.55 41.84 6.54
CA TYR A 220 4.47 43.30 6.39
C TYR A 220 4.46 43.80 4.93
N GLY A 221 4.80 42.94 3.97
CA GLY A 221 4.90 43.28 2.55
C GLY A 221 3.58 43.26 1.78
N SER A 222 2.44 43.18 2.47
CA SER A 222 1.11 43.16 1.85
C SER A 222 0.65 44.57 1.42
N ASP A 223 0.12 44.68 0.20
CA ASP A 223 -0.32 45.97 -0.36
C ASP A 223 -1.49 46.61 0.44
N ASP A 224 -2.22 45.79 1.19
CA ASP A 224 -3.38 46.14 2.00
C ASP A 224 -3.09 46.13 3.51
N ILE A 225 -1.81 46.15 3.91
CA ILE A 225 -1.34 46.12 5.31
C ILE A 225 -1.99 47.19 6.20
N LEU A 226 -2.33 48.36 5.64
CA LEU A 226 -2.97 49.48 6.36
C LEU A 226 -4.50 49.39 6.41
N THR A 227 -5.07 48.23 6.07
CA THR A 227 -6.52 47.99 6.09
C THR A 227 -6.87 46.81 7.00
N HIS A 228 -8.14 46.73 7.41
CA HIS A 228 -8.64 45.55 8.10
C HIS A 228 -8.69 44.37 7.11
N ARG A 229 -8.10 43.24 7.49
CA ARG A 229 -8.05 42.03 6.66
C ARG A 229 -8.71 40.86 7.39
N ARG A 230 -9.41 40.03 6.62
CA ARG A 230 -10.16 38.86 7.10
C ARG A 230 -9.74 37.65 6.26
N PRO A 231 -8.77 36.85 6.70
CA PRO A 231 -8.35 35.69 5.94
C PRO A 231 -9.45 34.62 5.94
N GLU A 232 -9.60 33.90 4.83
CA GLU A 232 -10.61 32.84 4.70
C GLU A 232 -10.16 31.59 5.46
N ALA A 233 -11.03 31.03 6.32
CA ALA A 233 -10.75 29.76 6.99
C ALA A 233 -10.76 28.61 5.98
N THR A 234 -9.88 27.64 6.15
CA THR A 234 -9.72 26.52 5.19
C THR A 234 -9.94 25.15 5.82
N CYS A 235 -9.56 24.98 7.09
CA CYS A 235 -9.70 23.74 7.84
C CYS A 235 -9.67 23.99 9.35
N MET A 236 -10.09 23.01 10.15
CA MET A 236 -10.00 23.09 11.60
C MET A 236 -9.58 21.77 12.24
N ALA A 237 -9.04 21.82 13.45
CA ALA A 237 -8.84 20.67 14.30
C ALA A 237 -9.09 21.03 15.77
N ILE A 238 -9.73 20.14 16.52
CA ILE A 238 -10.08 20.36 17.93
C ILE A 238 -9.12 19.64 18.86
N HIS A 239 -8.71 20.31 19.95
CA HIS A 239 -7.89 19.68 20.97
C HIS A 239 -8.65 18.49 21.60
N PRO A 240 -7.99 17.36 21.90
CA PRO A 240 -8.62 16.15 22.46
C PRO A 240 -9.42 16.35 23.75
N ALA A 241 -9.09 17.38 24.54
CA ALA A 241 -9.87 17.77 25.73
C ALA A 241 -11.21 18.48 25.40
N GLY A 242 -11.37 19.02 24.17
CA GLY A 242 -12.59 19.68 23.70
C GLY A 242 -12.73 21.16 24.06
N HIS A 243 -11.78 21.76 24.80
CA HIS A 243 -11.91 23.13 25.31
C HIS A 243 -11.41 24.23 24.37
N PHE A 244 -10.58 23.89 23.39
CA PHE A 244 -10.02 24.82 22.41
C PHE A 244 -9.70 24.10 21.11
N PHE A 245 -9.52 24.85 20.04
CA PHE A 245 -9.34 24.34 18.69
C PHE A 245 -8.40 25.25 17.88
N ALA A 246 -7.90 24.72 16.77
CA ALA A 246 -7.04 25.40 15.81
C ALA A 246 -7.78 25.56 14.47
N VAL A 247 -7.58 26.69 13.82
CA VAL A 247 -8.14 27.01 12.50
C VAL A 247 -7.00 27.42 11.58
N GLY A 248 -6.93 26.80 10.41
CA GLY A 248 -6.02 27.18 9.33
C GLY A 248 -6.70 28.14 8.37
N TYR A 249 -5.92 29.01 7.73
CA TYR A 249 -6.43 30.04 6.84
C TYR A 249 -5.71 30.08 5.48
N ALA A 250 -6.34 30.74 4.52
CA ALA A 250 -5.89 30.88 3.13
C ALA A 250 -4.59 31.68 2.96
N ASP A 251 -4.25 32.53 3.91
CA ASP A 251 -3.00 33.31 3.93
C ASP A 251 -1.83 32.58 4.60
N GLY A 252 -2.03 31.32 5.00
CA GLY A 252 -1.02 30.52 5.71
C GLY A 252 -0.98 30.76 7.22
N SER A 253 -1.89 31.56 7.78
CA SER A 253 -2.00 31.75 9.23
C SER A 253 -2.70 30.58 9.95
N LEU A 254 -2.35 30.39 11.22
CA LEU A 254 -2.92 29.42 12.14
C LEU A 254 -3.38 30.14 13.41
N ALA A 255 -4.68 30.08 13.72
CA ALA A 255 -5.24 30.68 14.93
C ALA A 255 -5.79 29.63 15.88
N PHE A 256 -5.49 29.80 17.17
CA PHE A 256 -5.99 28.97 18.26
C PHE A 256 -7.09 29.71 19.01
N TRP A 257 -8.21 29.05 19.29
CA TRP A 257 -9.38 29.65 19.90
C TRP A 257 -9.86 28.81 21.07
N ALA A 258 -10.25 29.47 22.17
CA ALA A 258 -10.97 28.80 23.24
C ALA A 258 -12.45 28.69 22.87
N VAL A 259 -13.07 27.54 23.14
CA VAL A 259 -14.51 27.35 22.91
C VAL A 259 -15.33 28.36 23.73
N GLU A 260 -14.82 28.81 24.88
CA GLU A 260 -15.50 29.77 25.76
C GLU A 260 -15.19 31.24 25.48
N ASP A 261 -14.37 31.57 24.48
CA ASP A 261 -13.96 32.95 24.19
C ASP A 261 -14.05 33.22 22.67
N GLU A 262 -15.12 33.89 22.24
CA GLU A 262 -15.38 34.18 20.83
C GLU A 262 -14.79 35.51 20.35
N ASP A 263 -14.40 36.38 21.29
CA ASP A 263 -13.99 37.75 20.98
C ASP A 263 -12.51 37.83 20.54
N GLN A 264 -11.64 36.95 21.08
CA GLN A 264 -10.19 37.03 20.84
C GLN A 264 -9.51 35.65 20.77
N PRO A 265 -8.67 35.39 19.75
CA PRO A 265 -7.89 34.15 19.65
C PRO A 265 -6.87 34.05 20.81
N LEU A 266 -6.55 32.84 21.23
CA LEU A 266 -5.51 32.54 22.23
C LEU A 266 -4.11 32.90 21.71
N LEU A 267 -3.86 32.55 20.44
CA LEU A 267 -2.61 32.74 19.72
C LEU A 267 -2.92 32.75 18.21
N VAL A 268 -2.26 33.61 17.46
CA VAL A 268 -2.26 33.57 15.98
C VAL A 268 -0.82 33.58 15.51
N ARG A 269 -0.44 32.61 14.67
CA ARG A 269 0.94 32.38 14.24
C ARG A 269 1.03 31.94 12.77
N THR A 270 2.20 32.07 12.17
CA THR A 270 2.61 31.24 11.01
C THR A 270 3.45 30.07 11.53
N LEU A 271 4.07 29.30 10.63
CA LEU A 271 5.05 28.29 11.04
C LEU A 271 6.27 28.93 11.73
N ASP A 272 6.66 30.14 11.30
CA ASP A 272 7.91 30.81 11.71
C ASP A 272 7.71 31.94 12.73
N ASP A 273 6.56 32.61 12.70
CA ASP A 273 6.29 33.83 13.48
C ASP A 273 5.07 33.67 14.39
N ILE A 274 5.08 34.35 15.54
CA ILE A 274 3.98 34.37 16.52
C ILE A 274 3.34 35.75 16.64
N ASP A 275 2.15 35.80 17.23
CA ASP A 275 1.38 37.02 17.49
C ASP A 275 1.19 37.92 16.25
N ILE A 276 1.09 37.30 15.06
CA ILE A 276 0.97 37.98 13.76
C ILE A 276 -0.32 38.81 13.57
N HIS A 277 -1.24 38.71 14.51
CA HIS A 277 -2.48 39.48 14.58
C HIS A 277 -2.30 40.82 15.31
N THR A 278 -1.14 41.05 15.94
CA THR A 278 -0.82 42.28 16.67
C THR A 278 0.03 43.21 15.83
N VAL A 279 -0.05 44.52 16.10
CA VAL A 279 0.72 45.55 15.37
C VAL A 279 2.05 45.80 16.09
N ASP A 280 3.17 45.51 15.45
CA ASP A 280 4.49 45.99 15.88
C ASP A 280 4.83 47.26 15.08
N ALA A 281 4.75 48.41 15.76
CA ALA A 281 4.98 49.71 15.14
C ALA A 281 6.41 49.88 14.61
N GLU A 282 7.41 49.31 15.29
CA GLU A 282 8.82 49.46 14.90
C GLU A 282 9.11 48.67 13.63
N GLN A 283 8.63 47.43 13.55
CA GLN A 283 8.79 46.57 12.37
C GLN A 283 8.00 47.12 11.17
N LEU A 284 6.78 47.61 11.40
CA LEU A 284 5.95 48.21 10.37
C LEU A 284 6.60 49.47 9.77
N GLU A 285 7.11 50.38 10.62
CA GLU A 285 7.82 51.58 10.15
C GLU A 285 9.09 51.24 9.38
N ALA A 286 9.87 50.27 9.86
CA ALA A 286 11.07 49.80 9.17
C ALA A 286 10.76 49.22 7.78
N HIS A 287 9.67 48.47 7.66
CA HIS A 287 9.24 47.89 6.38
C HIS A 287 8.70 48.96 5.42
N LEU A 288 7.87 49.89 5.89
CA LEU A 288 7.35 51.00 5.06
C LEU A 288 8.47 51.94 4.57
N ALA A 289 9.58 52.05 5.30
CA ALA A 289 10.75 52.83 4.89
C ALA A 289 11.59 52.13 3.81
N GLN A 290 11.51 50.81 3.70
CA GLN A 290 12.16 50.03 2.66
C GLN A 290 11.20 49.86 1.49
N ALA A 291 11.51 50.45 0.32
CA ALA A 291 10.68 50.31 -0.89
C ALA A 291 10.79 48.90 -1.53
N SER A 292 10.69 47.84 -0.73
CA SER A 292 10.68 46.44 -1.19
C SER A 292 9.28 46.02 -1.61
N LYS A 293 9.17 45.52 -2.84
CA LYS A 293 7.96 44.87 -3.34
C LYS A 293 7.72 43.54 -2.64
N SER A 294 6.45 43.30 -2.31
CA SER A 294 5.76 42.03 -2.01
C SER A 294 6.68 40.82 -1.90
N GLU A 295 6.84 40.33 -0.66
CA GLU A 295 7.22 38.95 -0.44
C GLU A 295 6.15 38.04 -1.06
N LEU A 296 6.58 37.02 -1.80
CA LEU A 296 5.71 35.99 -2.35
C LEU A 296 4.92 35.37 -1.20
N GLY A 297 3.59 35.38 -1.30
CA GLY A 297 2.69 34.86 -0.27
C GLY A 297 2.94 33.38 0.04
N ARG A 298 2.64 32.98 1.28
CA ARG A 298 2.69 31.59 1.75
C ARG A 298 1.55 30.78 1.15
N GLU A 299 1.70 29.46 1.13
CA GLU A 299 0.59 28.58 0.77
C GLU A 299 -0.47 28.54 1.89
N PRO A 300 -1.77 28.33 1.56
CA PRO A 300 -2.81 28.10 2.55
C PRO A 300 -2.48 26.96 3.51
N ILE A 301 -3.03 27.00 4.73
CA ILE A 301 -3.10 25.80 5.55
C ILE A 301 -4.17 24.89 4.95
N PHE A 302 -3.81 23.76 4.34
CA PHE A 302 -4.77 22.89 3.65
C PHE A 302 -5.48 21.92 4.59
N LYS A 303 -4.79 21.44 5.64
CA LYS A 303 -5.36 20.46 6.58
C LYS A 303 -4.66 20.49 7.94
N LEU A 304 -5.45 20.28 8.98
CA LEU A 304 -4.99 20.11 10.37
C LEU A 304 -5.48 18.78 10.93
N SER A 305 -4.67 18.14 11.77
CA SER A 305 -5.09 17.02 12.63
C SER A 305 -4.43 17.14 14.00
N TRP A 306 -5.22 17.00 15.06
CA TRP A 306 -4.74 17.14 16.44
C TRP A 306 -4.77 15.79 17.15
N CYS A 307 -3.59 15.21 17.35
CA CYS A 307 -3.38 13.88 17.86
C CYS A 307 -3.19 13.86 19.39
N SER A 308 -3.65 12.80 20.05
CA SER A 308 -3.47 12.51 21.47
C SER A 308 -2.77 11.17 21.67
N PHE A 309 -2.12 11.00 22.83
CA PHE A 309 -1.35 9.80 23.18
C PHE A 309 -1.75 9.27 24.56
N PRO A 310 -1.57 7.96 24.83
CA PRO A 310 -1.85 7.34 26.14
C PRO A 310 -0.71 7.60 27.15
N ASN A 311 -0.16 8.81 27.18
CA ASN A 311 1.01 9.20 27.97
C ASN A 311 0.64 9.93 29.29
N SER A 312 -0.63 9.91 29.70
CA SER A 312 -1.07 10.55 30.95
C SER A 312 -2.25 9.82 31.56
N SER A 313 -2.31 9.86 32.89
CA SER A 313 -3.45 9.40 33.70
C SER A 313 -4.54 10.47 33.87
N ASP A 314 -4.27 11.74 33.51
CA ASP A 314 -5.27 12.79 33.53
C ASP A 314 -6.32 12.58 32.44
N SER A 315 -7.60 12.68 32.81
CA SER A 315 -8.73 12.56 31.88
C SER A 315 -8.72 13.55 30.72
N ARG A 316 -8.00 14.68 30.84
CA ARG A 316 -7.79 15.71 29.79
C ARG A 316 -6.73 15.29 28.76
N GLY A 317 -5.88 14.32 29.09
CA GLY A 317 -4.79 13.82 28.26
C GLY A 317 -3.41 14.33 28.68
N GLY A 318 -2.37 13.79 28.04
CA GLY A 318 -0.99 14.25 28.17
C GLY A 318 -0.59 15.16 27.02
N GLU A 319 0.67 15.06 26.60
CA GLU A 319 1.19 15.78 25.44
C GLU A 319 0.41 15.39 24.17
N THR A 320 0.34 16.32 23.22
CA THR A 320 -0.40 16.16 21.97
C THR A 320 0.47 16.51 20.78
N ALA A 321 0.05 16.16 19.57
CA ALA A 321 0.75 16.57 18.35
C ALA A 321 -0.22 17.24 17.38
N LEU A 322 0.15 18.41 16.85
CA LEU A 322 -0.58 19.08 15.79
C LEU A 322 0.13 18.85 14.45
N VAL A 323 -0.53 18.11 13.57
CA VAL A 323 -0.05 17.82 12.21
C VAL A 323 -0.63 18.86 11.25
N ILE A 324 0.24 19.53 10.50
CA ILE A 324 -0.06 20.69 9.66
C ILE A 324 0.41 20.39 8.23
N LEU A 325 -0.53 20.44 7.28
CA LEU A 325 -0.26 20.46 5.85
C LEU A 325 -0.55 21.86 5.31
N GLY A 326 0.43 22.51 4.70
CA GLY A 326 0.33 23.89 4.24
C GLY A 326 1.11 24.89 5.09
N GLY A 327 1.00 26.19 4.79
CA GLY A 327 1.62 27.28 5.54
C GLY A 327 3.10 27.54 5.23
N LEU A 328 3.68 26.76 4.32
CA LEU A 328 5.07 26.90 3.89
C LEU A 328 5.28 28.16 3.04
N GLY A 329 6.46 28.75 3.20
CA GLY A 329 6.94 29.84 2.38
C GLY A 329 7.37 29.38 0.98
N PRO A 330 7.51 30.30 0.03
CA PRO A 330 7.86 30.01 -1.37
C PRO A 330 9.26 29.41 -1.57
N ARG A 331 10.10 29.41 -0.53
CA ARG A 331 11.46 28.85 -0.55
C ARG A 331 11.58 27.52 0.19
N ASP A 332 10.52 27.09 0.88
CA ASP A 332 10.54 25.88 1.69
C ASP A 332 10.31 24.65 0.80
N SER A 333 10.92 23.53 1.17
CA SER A 333 10.61 22.24 0.54
C SER A 333 9.17 21.85 0.86
N PRO A 334 8.41 21.24 -0.08
CA PRO A 334 7.09 20.69 0.22
C PRO A 334 7.18 19.58 1.27
N GLY A 335 6.18 19.49 2.14
CA GLY A 335 6.16 18.49 3.21
C GLY A 335 5.04 18.71 4.23
N ILE A 336 5.20 18.08 5.39
CA ILE A 336 4.24 18.11 6.49
C ILE A 336 4.96 18.49 7.78
N THR A 337 4.45 19.52 8.47
CA THR A 337 4.97 19.98 9.75
C THR A 337 4.22 19.32 10.90
N VAL A 338 4.94 18.87 11.92
CA VAL A 338 4.37 18.31 13.15
C VAL A 338 4.90 19.11 14.33
N HIS A 339 3.99 19.73 15.09
CA HIS A 339 4.33 20.38 16.35
C HIS A 339 3.97 19.45 17.52
N TRP A 340 4.96 19.13 18.36
CA TRP A 340 4.73 18.45 19.64
C TRP A 340 4.31 19.51 20.67
N LEU A 341 3.17 19.32 21.33
CA LEU A 341 2.52 20.31 22.19
C LEU A 341 2.41 19.78 23.63
N PRO A 342 2.58 20.65 24.65
CA PRO A 342 2.53 20.23 26.04
C PRO A 342 1.11 19.85 26.48
N ALA A 343 1.01 19.09 27.58
CA ALA A 343 -0.26 18.67 28.14
C ALA A 343 -1.10 19.86 28.68
N PHE A 344 -2.39 19.87 28.38
CA PHE A 344 -3.33 20.85 28.94
C PHE A 344 -3.89 20.41 30.29
N ASN A 345 -3.12 20.63 31.37
CA ASN A 345 -3.50 20.28 32.74
C ASN A 345 -3.38 21.49 33.69
N PRO A 346 -4.20 22.55 33.55
CA PRO A 346 -4.16 23.69 34.44
C PRO A 346 -4.51 23.30 35.88
N THR A 347 -3.88 23.98 36.84
CA THR A 347 -4.22 23.92 38.27
C THR A 347 -5.44 24.80 38.58
N ASP A 348 -5.93 24.74 39.82
CA ASP A 348 -7.03 25.60 40.25
C ASP A 348 -6.64 27.09 40.16
N PRO A 349 -7.51 27.96 39.61
CA PRO A 349 -7.23 29.38 39.54
C PRO A 349 -7.09 29.99 40.95
N PRO A 350 -6.19 30.97 41.15
CA PRO A 350 -6.00 31.59 42.44
C PRO A 350 -7.27 32.30 42.93
N VAL A 351 -7.64 32.06 44.19
CA VAL A 351 -8.91 32.49 44.85
C VAL A 351 -9.09 34.04 44.87
N THR A 352 -8.04 34.80 44.58
CA THR A 352 -7.98 36.26 44.74
C THR A 352 -8.50 37.07 43.55
N GLN A 353 -8.89 36.45 42.43
CA GLN A 353 -9.40 37.17 41.26
C GLN A 353 -10.85 36.78 40.91
N PRO A 354 -11.87 37.55 41.32
CA PRO A 354 -13.20 37.41 40.74
C PRO A 354 -13.17 37.92 39.29
N SER A 355 -13.39 37.04 38.31
CA SER A 355 -13.50 37.42 36.90
C SER A 355 -14.97 37.54 36.47
N THR A 356 -15.34 38.68 35.89
CA THR A 356 -16.63 38.87 35.17
C THR A 356 -16.57 38.43 33.71
N LEU A 357 -15.38 38.02 33.24
CA LEU A 357 -15.12 37.55 31.87
C LEU A 357 -15.61 36.11 31.70
N ALA A 358 -16.00 35.76 30.47
CA ALA A 358 -16.48 34.42 30.12
C ALA A 358 -15.42 33.32 30.35
N LEU A 359 -14.13 33.64 30.12
CA LEU A 359 -12.98 32.75 30.36
C LEU A 359 -12.03 33.39 31.39
N HIS A 360 -11.64 32.63 32.42
CA HIS A 360 -10.75 33.12 33.46
C HIS A 360 -9.32 33.37 32.92
N PRO A 361 -8.65 34.52 33.20
CA PRO A 361 -7.34 34.85 32.65
C PRO A 361 -6.25 33.80 32.90
N PHE A 362 -6.22 33.19 34.09
CA PHE A 362 -5.31 32.09 34.42
C PHE A 362 -5.48 30.89 33.48
N ILE A 363 -6.73 30.47 33.25
CA ILE A 363 -7.05 29.35 32.37
C ILE A 363 -6.71 29.69 30.91
N ARG A 364 -7.01 30.92 30.47
CA ARG A 364 -6.63 31.42 29.14
C ARG A 364 -5.11 31.36 28.94
N SER A 365 -4.33 31.76 29.95
CA SER A 365 -2.87 31.65 29.93
C SER A 365 -2.41 30.19 29.83
N SER A 366 -3.03 29.28 30.58
CA SER A 366 -2.69 27.84 30.50
C SER A 366 -3.03 27.23 29.13
N MET A 367 -4.14 27.64 28.52
CA MET A 367 -4.50 27.23 27.15
C MET A 367 -3.46 27.76 26.15
N ARG A 368 -3.04 29.03 26.26
CA ARG A 368 -1.99 29.60 25.41
C ARG A 368 -0.66 28.84 25.53
N SER A 369 -0.22 28.54 26.75
CA SER A 369 1.00 27.75 26.94
C SER A 369 0.90 26.33 26.38
N SER A 370 -0.31 25.75 26.30
CA SER A 370 -0.52 24.40 25.73
C SER A 370 -0.47 24.33 24.20
N VAL A 371 -0.36 25.47 23.52
CA VAL A 371 -0.26 25.54 22.04
C VAL A 371 1.09 26.09 21.57
N GLU A 372 2.02 26.32 22.50
CA GLU A 372 3.42 26.63 22.21
C GLU A 372 4.19 25.32 22.00
N PRO A 373 4.76 25.06 20.81
CA PRO A 373 5.45 23.80 20.54
C PRO A 373 6.66 23.56 21.43
N LEU A 374 6.74 22.36 22.00
CA LEU A 374 7.92 21.86 22.70
C LEU A 374 9.04 21.53 21.71
N ASP A 375 8.68 20.87 20.62
CA ASP A 375 9.57 20.52 19.52
C ASP A 375 8.78 20.40 18.21
N SER A 376 9.47 20.34 17.07
CA SER A 376 8.85 20.23 15.75
C SER A 376 9.63 19.30 14.84
N TYR A 377 8.90 18.52 14.03
CA TYR A 377 9.48 17.67 13.01
C TYR A 377 8.87 17.98 11.64
N PHE A 378 9.69 17.88 10.59
CA PHE A 378 9.26 18.11 9.22
C PHE A 378 9.43 16.85 8.37
N TYR A 379 8.32 16.30 7.88
CA TYR A 379 8.34 15.22 6.89
C TYR A 379 8.48 15.83 5.50
N GLU A 380 9.69 15.77 4.94
CA GLU A 380 9.94 16.20 3.55
C GLU A 380 9.24 15.24 2.57
N ALA A 381 8.52 15.80 1.60
CA ALA A 381 7.86 15.01 0.57
C ALA A 381 7.78 15.79 -0.75
N SER A 382 8.14 15.15 -1.87
CA SER A 382 8.10 15.82 -3.17
C SER A 382 6.71 15.77 -3.82
N GLY A 383 6.31 16.89 -4.44
CA GLY A 383 5.07 17.01 -5.22
C GLY A 383 3.88 17.50 -4.39
N THR A 384 2.70 17.53 -4.99
CA THR A 384 1.46 17.90 -4.28
C THR A 384 1.07 16.79 -3.32
N ILE A 385 0.82 17.15 -2.06
CA ILE A 385 0.54 16.23 -0.97
C ILE A 385 -0.94 16.32 -0.58
N VAL A 386 -1.57 15.16 -0.41
CA VAL A 386 -2.88 15.05 0.23
C VAL A 386 -2.73 14.19 1.48
N LEU A 387 -2.96 14.79 2.64
CA LEU A 387 -2.91 14.11 3.92
C LEU A 387 -4.25 13.43 4.22
N HIS A 388 -4.21 12.13 4.50
CA HIS A 388 -5.34 11.41 5.06
C HIS A 388 -5.03 10.99 6.50
N PHE A 389 -5.79 11.54 7.44
CA PHE A 389 -5.71 11.20 8.85
C PHE A 389 -7.10 10.75 9.30
N ALA A 390 -7.19 9.55 9.84
CA ALA A 390 -8.43 9.01 10.36
C ALA A 390 -8.11 8.29 11.67
N GLY A 391 -8.59 8.88 12.77
CA GLY A 391 -8.18 8.51 14.12
C GLY A 391 -7.05 9.38 14.64
N SER A 392 -7.36 10.23 15.61
CA SER A 392 -6.41 11.15 16.24
C SER A 392 -6.02 10.73 17.66
N TYR A 393 -6.19 9.44 17.98
CA TYR A 393 -5.79 8.86 19.25
C TYR A 393 -4.76 7.75 19.00
N ASP A 394 -3.60 7.88 19.62
CA ASP A 394 -2.45 6.97 19.53
C ASP A 394 -2.06 6.55 18.10
N PRO A 395 -1.92 7.50 17.15
CA PRO A 395 -1.54 7.17 15.78
C PRO A 395 -0.12 6.59 15.72
N THR A 396 0.04 5.48 15.00
CA THR A 396 1.34 4.79 14.82
C THR A 396 2.00 5.06 13.46
N SER A 397 1.29 5.71 12.55
CA SER A 397 1.74 5.95 11.18
C SER A 397 1.05 7.15 10.55
N ILE A 398 1.75 7.84 9.65
CA ILE A 398 1.18 8.84 8.75
C ILE A 398 1.11 8.28 7.33
N ILE A 399 -0.04 8.39 6.67
CA ILE A 399 -0.27 7.92 5.30
C ILE A 399 -0.48 9.13 4.39
N ILE A 400 0.28 9.18 3.30
CA ILE A 400 0.39 10.35 2.43
C ILE A 400 0.08 9.92 0.99
N VAL A 401 -0.76 10.68 0.29
CA VAL A 401 -0.86 10.61 -1.17
C VAL A 401 -0.01 11.73 -1.76
N ARG A 402 0.95 11.39 -2.61
CA ARG A 402 1.76 12.39 -3.31
C ARG A 402 1.64 12.28 -4.83
N GLU A 403 1.70 13.42 -5.49
CA GLU A 403 1.80 13.49 -6.96
C GLU A 403 3.26 13.26 -7.41
N THR A 404 3.44 12.42 -8.43
CA THR A 404 4.75 12.09 -8.99
C THR A 404 4.79 12.40 -10.50
N THR A 405 5.69 11.77 -11.25
CA THR A 405 5.86 12.06 -12.68
C THR A 405 4.57 11.82 -13.48
N ALA A 406 4.36 12.66 -14.50
CA ALA A 406 3.23 12.57 -15.43
C ALA A 406 1.82 12.58 -14.77
N GLY A 407 1.66 13.28 -13.63
CA GLY A 407 0.37 13.47 -12.96
C GLY A 407 -0.14 12.23 -12.22
N THR A 408 0.75 11.29 -11.89
CA THR A 408 0.42 10.07 -11.16
C THR A 408 0.34 10.35 -9.67
N ARG A 409 -0.56 9.68 -8.95
CA ARG A 409 -0.71 9.85 -7.50
C ARG A 409 -0.51 8.53 -6.80
N VAL A 410 0.48 8.49 -5.90
CA VAL A 410 0.92 7.28 -5.22
C VAL A 410 0.81 7.44 -3.71
N VAL A 411 0.78 6.30 -2.99
CA VAL A 411 0.68 6.28 -1.53
C VAL A 411 2.05 5.98 -0.91
N GLU A 412 2.37 6.69 0.16
CA GLU A 412 3.51 6.44 1.03
C GLU A 412 3.03 6.43 2.48
N ALA A 413 3.77 5.73 3.34
CA ALA A 413 3.50 5.70 4.77
C ALA A 413 4.80 5.78 5.56
N TYR A 414 4.76 6.45 6.70
CA TYR A 414 5.90 6.65 7.58
C TYR A 414 5.52 6.38 9.03
N GLN A 415 6.50 5.97 9.83
CA GLN A 415 6.37 5.84 11.28
C GLN A 415 5.93 7.17 11.88
N PHE A 416 4.98 7.08 12.83
CA PHE A 416 4.50 8.22 13.60
C PHE A 416 4.26 7.78 15.06
N PRO A 417 4.52 8.62 16.07
CA PRO A 417 5.25 9.88 16.00
C PRO A 417 6.69 9.70 15.46
N PRO A 418 7.33 10.77 14.95
CA PRO A 418 8.75 10.75 14.64
C PRO A 418 9.56 10.31 15.85
N PRO A 419 10.55 9.40 15.71
CA PRO A 419 11.38 8.94 16.82
C PRO A 419 12.04 10.08 17.60
N SER A 420 12.44 11.16 16.91
CA SER A 420 13.05 12.35 17.54
C SER A 420 12.14 13.06 18.55
N LEU A 421 10.81 12.95 18.41
CA LEU A 421 9.85 13.63 19.28
C LEU A 421 9.45 12.78 20.50
N VAL A 422 9.80 11.49 20.50
CA VAL A 422 9.46 10.58 21.61
C VAL A 422 10.62 10.56 22.61
N HIS A 423 10.64 11.52 23.53
CA HIS A 423 11.56 11.44 24.67
C HIS A 423 11.04 10.42 25.69
N VAL A 424 11.78 9.32 25.88
CA VAL A 424 11.51 8.40 27.00
C VAL A 424 11.92 9.11 28.29
N HIS A 425 10.94 9.69 29.00
CA HIS A 425 11.17 10.07 30.40
C HIS A 425 11.29 8.78 31.22
N PRO A 426 12.45 8.50 31.87
CA PRO A 426 12.51 7.39 32.81
C PRO A 426 11.52 7.65 33.94
N ASP A 427 10.67 6.66 34.24
CA ASP A 427 9.68 6.74 35.31
C ASP A 427 10.33 7.23 36.62
N PRO A 428 9.83 8.31 37.25
CA PRO A 428 10.38 8.79 38.51
C PRO A 428 10.07 7.88 39.71
N GLU A 429 9.29 6.80 39.54
CA GLU A 429 8.87 5.91 40.63
C GLU A 429 9.88 4.81 41.01
N THR A 430 10.99 4.67 40.28
CA THR A 430 12.10 3.76 40.67
C THR A 430 13.30 4.48 41.29
N ALA A 431 13.24 5.80 41.50
CA ALA A 431 14.27 6.56 42.20
C ALA A 431 14.12 6.45 43.73
N SER A 432 14.09 5.23 44.26
CA SER A 432 14.39 4.96 45.66
C SER A 432 15.64 4.09 45.75
N GLY A 433 16.79 4.76 45.76
CA GLY A 433 18.03 4.30 46.36
C GLY A 433 18.68 3.06 45.76
N GLU A 434 19.61 3.27 44.83
CA GLU A 434 20.97 2.69 44.84
C GLU A 434 21.78 3.36 43.72
N GLU A 435 23.10 3.49 43.89
CA GLU A 435 24.01 4.09 42.91
C GLU A 435 23.94 3.31 41.59
N GLN A 436 23.11 3.76 40.66
CA GLN A 436 22.95 3.13 39.35
C GLN A 436 24.15 3.50 38.46
N ASP A 437 24.79 2.46 37.94
CA ASP A 437 26.11 2.45 37.32
C ASP A 437 26.23 3.48 36.18
N THR A 438 27.24 4.35 36.26
CA THR A 438 27.57 5.32 35.20
C THR A 438 27.80 4.69 33.81
N LEU A 439 28.08 3.38 33.77
CA LEU A 439 28.21 2.59 32.55
C LEU A 439 26.88 2.31 31.86
N ASP A 440 25.80 2.07 32.60
CA ASP A 440 24.48 1.80 32.04
C ASP A 440 23.93 3.07 31.39
N ASN A 441 24.10 4.23 32.05
CA ASN A 441 23.76 5.53 31.47
C ASN A 441 24.53 5.81 30.16
N LEU A 442 25.83 5.49 30.12
CA LEU A 442 26.64 5.64 28.91
C LEU A 442 26.20 4.66 27.80
N ALA A 443 25.78 3.44 28.18
CA ALA A 443 25.27 2.44 27.24
C ALA A 443 23.94 2.88 26.62
N THR A 444 22.97 3.39 27.41
CA THR A 444 21.75 4.00 26.87
C THR A 444 22.05 5.21 26.00
N THR A 445 22.97 6.09 26.43
CA THR A 445 23.34 7.27 25.63
C THR A 445 24.03 6.90 24.31
N LEU A 446 24.85 5.84 24.31
CA LEU A 446 25.48 5.30 23.09
C LEU A 446 24.48 4.57 22.19
N GLN A 447 23.43 3.98 22.76
CA GLN A 447 22.35 3.32 22.05
C GLN A 447 21.41 4.34 21.40
N ASP A 448 21.13 5.46 22.09
CA ASP A 448 20.42 6.63 21.56
C ASP A 448 21.21 7.33 20.44
N LEU A 449 22.54 7.33 20.51
CA LEU A 449 23.41 7.82 19.43
C LEU A 449 23.50 6.86 18.22
N GLN A 450 23.08 5.60 18.36
CA GLN A 450 23.10 4.59 17.30
C GLN A 450 21.78 4.46 16.54
N MET A 451 20.66 4.91 17.12
CA MET A 451 19.34 4.88 16.48
C MET A 451 19.18 6.09 15.55
N SER A 452 18.75 5.85 14.31
CA SER A 452 18.37 6.94 13.41
C SER A 452 17.16 7.69 13.98
N ASN A 453 17.28 9.01 14.11
CA ASN A 453 16.18 9.88 14.54
C ASN A 453 15.15 10.15 13.42
N GLU A 454 15.41 9.67 12.19
CA GLU A 454 14.47 9.79 11.08
C GLU A 454 13.38 8.70 11.14
N PRO A 455 12.11 9.06 10.87
CA PRO A 455 10.99 8.13 10.87
C PRO A 455 11.14 7.12 9.72
N HIS A 456 10.99 5.84 10.06
CA HIS A 456 11.09 4.77 9.08
C HIS A 456 9.94 4.85 8.07
N ARG A 457 10.26 4.66 6.79
CA ARG A 457 9.24 4.46 5.74
C ARG A 457 8.59 3.09 5.95
N LEU A 458 7.27 3.06 6.11
CA LEU A 458 6.53 1.83 6.33
C LEU A 458 6.28 1.09 5.02
N LYS A 459 6.37 -0.25 5.09
CA LYS A 459 6.06 -1.13 3.96
C LYS A 459 4.55 -1.16 3.72
N LEU A 460 4.18 -0.97 2.45
CA LEU A 460 2.79 -0.99 2.01
C LEU A 460 2.43 -2.35 1.38
N PRO A 461 1.14 -2.75 1.41
CA PRO A 461 0.65 -3.91 0.67
C PRO A 461 1.04 -3.90 -0.82
N SER A 462 1.08 -5.07 -1.44
CA SER A 462 1.57 -5.27 -2.82
C SER A 462 0.89 -4.37 -3.87
N TYR A 463 -0.42 -4.12 -3.70
CA TYR A 463 -1.24 -3.20 -4.51
C TYR A 463 -0.65 -1.78 -4.57
N LEU A 464 -0.17 -1.25 -3.43
CA LEU A 464 0.33 0.12 -3.32
C LEU A 464 1.83 0.25 -3.57
N SER A 465 2.62 -0.72 -3.09
CA SER A 465 4.09 -0.65 -3.11
C SER A 465 4.69 -0.66 -4.52
N ASN A 466 4.12 -1.41 -5.47
CA ASN A 466 4.56 -1.38 -6.87
C ASN A 466 4.31 -0.01 -7.53
N SER A 467 3.23 0.66 -7.13
CA SER A 467 2.83 1.96 -7.68
C SER A 467 3.72 3.08 -7.17
N SER A 468 4.06 3.08 -5.87
CA SER A 468 4.85 4.14 -5.23
C SER A 468 6.30 4.24 -5.71
N ARG A 469 6.86 3.13 -6.17
CA ARG A 469 8.24 3.05 -6.69
C ARG A 469 8.31 3.24 -8.22
N GLY A 470 7.17 3.09 -8.92
CA GLY A 470 7.07 3.22 -10.36
C GLY A 470 7.60 2.00 -11.12
N LEU A 471 6.83 0.91 -11.13
CA LEU A 471 7.20 -0.37 -11.76
C LEU A 471 7.50 -0.23 -13.27
N LEU A 472 8.71 -0.64 -13.70
CA LEU A 472 9.15 -0.55 -15.10
C LEU A 472 9.05 -1.88 -15.85
N ALA A 473 9.47 -2.95 -15.19
CA ALA A 473 9.47 -4.33 -15.69
C ALA A 473 9.73 -5.33 -14.55
N GLY A 474 9.51 -6.61 -14.85
CA GLY A 474 9.81 -7.69 -13.94
C GLY A 474 10.00 -9.02 -14.65
N SER A 475 10.66 -9.95 -13.97
CA SER A 475 10.90 -11.32 -14.43
C SER A 475 10.36 -12.34 -13.42
N ILE A 476 10.32 -13.60 -13.84
CA ILE A 476 9.94 -14.74 -13.01
C ILE A 476 11.08 -15.76 -13.05
N LEU A 477 11.43 -16.30 -11.88
CA LEU A 477 12.53 -17.25 -11.72
C LEU A 477 12.09 -18.41 -10.82
N THR A 478 12.24 -19.62 -11.34
CA THR A 478 12.17 -20.84 -10.52
C THR A 478 13.46 -20.98 -9.74
N VAL A 479 13.37 -21.25 -8.44
CA VAL A 479 14.55 -21.44 -7.57
C VAL A 479 14.56 -22.84 -6.95
N THR A 480 15.73 -23.32 -6.57
CA THR A 480 15.85 -24.58 -5.82
C THR A 480 15.28 -24.41 -4.40
N LYS A 481 14.95 -25.52 -3.73
CA LYS A 481 14.45 -25.48 -2.35
C LYS A 481 15.46 -24.86 -1.37
N ASP A 482 16.75 -25.12 -1.57
CA ASP A 482 17.81 -24.59 -0.71
C ASP A 482 18.00 -23.08 -0.92
N ALA A 483 17.97 -22.64 -2.18
CA ALA A 483 17.99 -21.23 -2.55
C ALA A 483 16.78 -20.49 -1.97
N TYR A 484 15.59 -21.08 -2.12
CA TYR A 484 14.34 -20.55 -1.55
C TYR A 484 14.42 -20.41 -0.03
N ALA A 485 14.89 -21.44 0.68
CA ALA A 485 15.05 -21.41 2.14
C ALA A 485 15.99 -20.30 2.63
N THR A 486 16.94 -19.87 1.79
CA THR A 486 17.83 -18.73 2.10
C THR A 486 17.12 -17.39 1.92
N LEU A 487 16.27 -17.28 0.89
CA LEU A 487 15.53 -16.07 0.55
C LEU A 487 14.41 -15.74 1.54
N ILE A 488 13.68 -16.74 2.05
CA ILE A 488 12.51 -16.53 2.92
C ILE A 488 12.83 -16.28 4.41
N GLN A 489 14.11 -16.18 4.78
CA GLN A 489 14.51 -15.79 6.13
C GLN A 489 14.25 -14.29 6.30
N THR A 490 13.04 -13.91 6.69
CA THR A 490 12.60 -12.51 6.85
C THR A 490 12.36 -12.18 8.32
N GLN A 491 12.94 -11.07 8.79
CA GLN A 491 12.42 -10.31 9.93
C GLN A 491 11.63 -9.15 9.33
N ASP A 492 10.38 -9.00 9.76
CA ASP A 492 9.48 -8.03 9.15
C ASP A 492 9.20 -6.88 10.11
N ASP A 493 10.19 -6.00 10.23
CA ASP A 493 10.04 -4.76 10.97
C ASP A 493 9.46 -3.68 10.02
N HIS A 494 8.62 -2.80 10.56
CA HIS A 494 8.06 -1.61 9.88
C HIS A 494 7.01 -1.83 8.76
N VAL A 495 6.05 -2.74 8.95
CA VAL A 495 4.87 -2.89 8.07
C VAL A 495 3.72 -1.98 8.52
N LEU A 496 2.95 -1.41 7.57
CA LEU A 496 1.72 -0.69 7.89
C LEU A 496 0.74 -1.61 8.67
N PRO A 497 0.31 -1.26 9.89
CA PRO A 497 -0.46 -2.17 10.73
C PRO A 497 -1.92 -2.28 10.25
N LEU A 498 -2.19 -3.30 9.43
CA LEU A 498 -3.52 -3.68 9.00
C LEU A 498 -4.02 -4.90 9.80
N LYS A 499 -5.19 -4.76 10.41
CA LYS A 499 -5.76 -5.73 11.37
C LYS A 499 -7.11 -6.30 10.93
N ALA A 500 -7.70 -5.75 9.87
CA ALA A 500 -9.03 -6.11 9.42
C ALA A 500 -9.05 -7.38 8.57
N GLY A 501 -10.08 -8.19 8.79
CA GLY A 501 -10.47 -9.33 8.00
C GLY A 501 -9.58 -10.55 8.15
N PHE A 502 -10.04 -11.63 7.52
CA PHE A 502 -9.26 -12.83 7.27
C PHE A 502 -9.58 -13.33 5.86
N ALA A 503 -8.60 -13.93 5.20
CA ALA A 503 -8.74 -14.45 3.85
C ALA A 503 -8.45 -15.94 3.81
N TRP A 504 -9.26 -16.69 3.06
CA TRP A 504 -9.07 -18.12 2.82
C TRP A 504 -9.30 -18.46 1.37
N LEU A 505 -8.75 -19.58 0.93
CA LEU A 505 -9.14 -20.17 -0.33
C LEU A 505 -10.22 -21.22 -0.13
N ASP A 506 -11.03 -21.41 -1.17
CA ASP A 506 -11.97 -22.52 -1.24
C ASP A 506 -11.19 -23.84 -1.39
N ARG A 507 -11.64 -24.90 -0.70
CA ARG A 507 -11.00 -26.21 -0.79
C ARG A 507 -11.22 -26.79 -2.19
N VAL A 508 -10.15 -26.77 -2.98
CA VAL A 508 -10.07 -27.43 -4.29
C VAL A 508 -8.91 -28.43 -4.25
N GLU A 509 -9.11 -29.62 -4.82
CA GLU A 509 -8.01 -30.57 -5.07
C GLU A 509 -6.97 -29.90 -5.99
N ASN A 510 -5.90 -29.37 -5.40
CA ASN A 510 -4.84 -28.67 -6.12
C ASN A 510 -3.49 -29.38 -5.97
N THR A 511 -2.58 -29.15 -6.92
CA THR A 511 -1.23 -29.74 -6.92
C THR A 511 -0.15 -28.74 -6.48
N SER A 512 -0.55 -27.60 -5.90
CA SER A 512 0.34 -26.49 -5.59
C SER A 512 1.53 -26.89 -4.70
N LYS A 513 1.37 -27.92 -3.85
CA LYS A 513 2.45 -28.42 -2.96
C LYS A 513 3.63 -29.02 -3.72
N TYR A 514 3.39 -29.52 -4.94
CA TYR A 514 4.40 -30.15 -5.78
C TYR A 514 5.06 -29.17 -6.76
N HIS A 515 4.60 -27.93 -6.81
CA HIS A 515 5.22 -26.92 -7.67
C HIS A 515 6.55 -26.47 -7.09
N PRO A 516 7.54 -26.13 -7.94
CA PRO A 516 8.77 -25.55 -7.44
C PRO A 516 8.50 -24.16 -6.86
N PRO A 517 9.29 -23.72 -5.86
CA PRO A 517 9.24 -22.34 -5.39
C PRO A 517 9.64 -21.38 -6.51
N ARG A 518 9.01 -20.20 -6.50
CA ARG A 518 9.22 -19.18 -7.53
C ARG A 518 9.32 -17.81 -6.91
N ILE A 519 10.22 -17.01 -7.45
CA ILE A 519 10.31 -15.59 -7.13
C ILE A 519 10.04 -14.75 -8.37
N SER A 520 9.44 -13.57 -8.16
CA SER A 520 9.43 -12.51 -9.15
C SER A 520 10.44 -11.44 -8.76
N ILE A 521 11.15 -10.91 -9.75
CA ILE A 521 12.15 -9.86 -9.57
C ILE A 521 11.66 -8.65 -10.36
N THR A 522 11.35 -7.56 -9.67
CA THR A 522 10.81 -6.33 -10.28
C THR A 522 11.77 -5.17 -10.07
N TRP A 523 11.85 -4.26 -11.04
CA TRP A 523 12.66 -3.05 -10.93
C TRP A 523 11.88 -1.80 -11.32
N TYR A 524 12.32 -0.68 -10.75
CA TYR A 524 11.50 0.51 -10.58
C TYR A 524 12.20 1.79 -11.09
N ALA A 525 11.42 2.85 -11.27
CA ALA A 525 11.89 4.15 -11.71
C ALA A 525 12.76 4.87 -10.66
N ASP A 526 12.57 4.56 -9.38
CA ASP A 526 13.41 5.02 -8.26
C ASP A 526 14.77 4.30 -8.15
N LEU A 527 15.12 3.50 -9.17
CA LEU A 527 16.37 2.73 -9.28
C LEU A 527 16.52 1.64 -8.22
N SER A 528 15.41 1.11 -7.74
CA SER A 528 15.43 -0.01 -6.83
C SER A 528 14.98 -1.33 -7.49
N VAL A 529 15.32 -2.45 -6.87
CA VAL A 529 14.90 -3.81 -7.25
C VAL A 529 14.26 -4.49 -6.04
N GLN A 530 13.16 -5.22 -6.26
CA GLN A 530 12.47 -5.97 -5.21
C GLN A 530 12.21 -7.40 -5.63
N LEU A 531 12.37 -8.32 -4.69
CA LEU A 531 12.02 -9.71 -4.84
C LEU A 531 10.66 -9.99 -4.18
N TRP A 532 9.89 -10.84 -4.85
CA TRP A 532 8.56 -11.26 -4.40
C TRP A 532 8.47 -12.77 -4.44
N ASP A 533 7.89 -13.37 -3.41
CA ASP A 533 7.51 -14.78 -3.44
C ASP A 533 6.18 -14.94 -4.17
N VAL A 534 6.21 -15.68 -5.29
CA VAL A 534 5.06 -16.02 -6.14
C VAL A 534 4.79 -17.52 -6.13
N SER A 535 5.26 -18.21 -5.09
CA SER A 535 5.09 -19.64 -4.91
C SER A 535 3.62 -19.99 -4.67
N ALA A 536 3.13 -21.03 -5.36
CA ALA A 536 1.75 -21.50 -5.22
C ALA A 536 1.44 -22.05 -3.80
N GLN A 537 2.49 -22.30 -3.00
CA GLN A 537 2.45 -22.71 -1.60
C GLN A 537 1.87 -21.66 -0.68
N LEU A 538 2.04 -20.37 -1.00
CA LEU A 538 1.47 -19.26 -0.22
C LEU A 538 -0.06 -19.30 -0.21
N LEU A 539 -0.65 -19.90 -1.26
CA LEU A 539 -2.09 -20.03 -1.46
C LEU A 539 -2.66 -21.36 -0.88
N GLN A 540 -2.02 -21.97 0.12
CA GLN A 540 -2.45 -23.26 0.69
C GLN A 540 -3.07 -23.14 2.09
N LYS A 541 -3.85 -22.08 2.31
CA LYS A 541 -4.55 -21.84 3.58
C LYS A 541 -6.06 -21.91 3.36
N PHE A 542 -6.71 -22.74 4.17
CA PHE A 542 -8.14 -23.06 4.09
C PHE A 542 -8.72 -23.00 5.50
N LYS A 543 -10.02 -22.74 5.63
CA LYS A 543 -10.67 -22.70 6.95
C LYS A 543 -10.34 -23.96 7.79
N PRO A 544 -9.97 -23.80 9.08
CA PRO A 544 -10.00 -22.55 9.86
C PRO A 544 -8.76 -21.63 9.69
N ASP A 545 -7.67 -22.08 9.09
CA ASP A 545 -6.38 -21.36 9.05
C ASP A 545 -6.36 -20.30 7.93
N PRO A 546 -6.30 -18.99 8.26
CA PRO A 546 -6.27 -17.93 7.25
C PRO A 546 -4.91 -17.83 6.55
N LEU A 547 -4.89 -17.09 5.44
CA LEU A 547 -3.65 -16.63 4.83
C LEU A 547 -2.81 -15.83 5.82
N ASP A 548 -1.51 -16.09 5.82
CA ASP A 548 -0.50 -15.48 6.70
C ASP A 548 0.42 -14.51 5.94
N CYS A 549 0.28 -14.43 4.62
CA CYS A 549 1.04 -13.55 3.73
C CYS A 549 0.14 -13.03 2.59
N ASP A 550 0.54 -11.90 2.02
CA ASP A 550 -0.02 -11.41 0.76
C ASP A 550 0.44 -12.29 -0.42
N PHE A 551 -0.26 -12.20 -1.55
CA PHE A 551 0.18 -12.84 -2.78
C PHE A 551 0.09 -11.86 -3.96
N PRO A 552 1.22 -11.47 -4.58
CA PRO A 552 2.59 -11.91 -4.28
C PRO A 552 3.07 -11.44 -2.90
N SER A 553 3.85 -12.27 -2.20
CA SER A 553 4.39 -11.89 -0.88
C SER A 553 5.68 -11.09 -1.07
N PRO A 554 5.80 -9.88 -0.54
CA PRO A 554 7.06 -9.13 -0.60
C PRO A 554 8.16 -9.86 0.19
N LEU A 555 9.40 -9.78 -0.27
CA LEU A 555 10.60 -10.18 0.48
C LEU A 555 11.38 -8.91 0.86
N PRO A 556 10.99 -8.23 1.94
CA PRO A 556 11.41 -6.85 2.19
C PRO A 556 12.90 -6.70 2.45
N ASN A 557 13.51 -7.68 3.12
CA ASN A 557 14.94 -7.67 3.39
C ASN A 557 15.80 -8.00 2.16
N LEU A 558 15.19 -8.14 0.98
CA LEU A 558 15.83 -8.40 -0.29
C LEU A 558 15.68 -7.24 -1.28
N ILE A 559 15.33 -6.05 -0.79
CA ILE A 559 15.29 -4.84 -1.63
C ILE A 559 16.73 -4.39 -1.94
N ILE A 560 17.03 -4.18 -3.21
CA ILE A 560 18.29 -3.57 -3.65
C ILE A 560 18.04 -2.10 -3.95
N ASP A 561 18.67 -1.20 -3.19
CA ASP A 561 18.72 0.22 -3.51
C ASP A 561 20.05 0.56 -4.20
N THR A 562 19.96 0.96 -5.47
CA THR A 562 21.14 1.25 -6.28
C THR A 562 21.61 2.70 -6.20
N ASN A 563 20.81 3.59 -5.57
CA ASN A 563 21.22 4.98 -5.35
C ASN A 563 22.46 5.07 -4.45
N THR A 564 22.68 4.05 -3.61
CA THR A 564 23.90 3.91 -2.79
C THR A 564 25.20 3.82 -3.60
N VAL A 565 25.12 3.39 -4.87
CA VAL A 565 26.28 3.20 -5.76
C VAL A 565 26.41 4.33 -6.79
N LEU A 566 25.29 4.94 -7.17
CA LEU A 566 25.21 5.91 -8.25
C LEU A 566 25.60 7.32 -7.78
N THR A 567 26.37 8.03 -8.60
CA THR A 567 26.65 9.46 -8.38
C THR A 567 25.63 10.33 -9.13
N ALA A 568 25.24 11.45 -8.54
CA ALA A 568 24.19 12.35 -9.03
C ALA A 568 24.46 13.00 -10.43
N ALA A 569 25.57 12.69 -11.09
CA ALA A 569 25.99 13.33 -12.33
C ALA A 569 25.30 12.79 -13.60
N SER A 570 24.58 11.66 -13.50
CA SER A 570 23.82 11.08 -14.62
C SER A 570 22.42 10.66 -14.16
N ASN A 571 21.44 10.67 -15.07
CA ASN A 571 20.11 10.10 -14.85
C ASN A 571 20.03 8.69 -15.48
N PRO A 572 20.66 7.66 -14.88
CA PRO A 572 20.56 6.30 -15.38
C PRO A 572 19.15 5.74 -15.16
N TYR A 573 18.80 4.70 -15.90
CA TYR A 573 17.67 3.83 -15.56
C TYR A 573 18.10 2.37 -15.66
N ILE A 574 17.42 1.49 -14.93
CA ILE A 574 17.69 0.04 -14.97
C ILE A 574 17.18 -0.50 -16.31
N GLN A 575 18.11 -0.99 -17.14
CA GLN A 575 17.80 -1.57 -18.44
C GLN A 575 17.19 -2.97 -18.28
N PHE A 576 17.79 -3.82 -17.44
CA PHE A 576 17.25 -5.10 -17.01
C PHE A 576 18.04 -5.64 -15.80
N VAL A 577 17.49 -6.67 -15.16
CA VAL A 577 18.10 -7.36 -14.01
C VAL A 577 18.23 -8.85 -14.34
N GLU A 578 19.39 -9.43 -14.04
CA GLU A 578 19.64 -10.86 -14.16
C GLU A 578 20.06 -11.45 -12.81
N MET A 579 19.45 -12.56 -12.40
CA MET A 579 19.76 -13.21 -11.13
C MET A 579 20.08 -14.69 -11.34
N ALA A 580 21.13 -15.15 -10.67
CA ALA A 580 21.55 -16.55 -10.69
C ALA A 580 20.70 -17.38 -9.71
N SER A 581 20.22 -18.54 -10.15
CA SER A 581 19.17 -19.32 -9.46
C SER A 581 19.65 -20.12 -8.24
N GLU A 582 20.93 -20.50 -8.20
CA GLU A 582 21.58 -21.22 -7.10
C GLU A 582 22.51 -20.30 -6.29
N SER A 583 23.29 -19.42 -6.93
CA SER A 583 24.20 -18.51 -6.21
C SER A 583 23.52 -17.30 -5.61
N LEU A 584 22.30 -16.96 -6.09
CA LEU A 584 21.52 -15.80 -5.68
C LEU A 584 22.24 -14.46 -5.91
N GLU A 585 23.29 -14.45 -6.74
CA GLU A 585 23.95 -13.23 -7.18
C GLU A 585 23.05 -12.49 -8.18
N CYS A 586 23.06 -11.15 -8.12
CA CYS A 586 22.20 -10.30 -8.93
C CYS A 586 23.04 -9.29 -9.72
N ALA A 587 22.87 -9.27 -11.04
CA ALA A 587 23.47 -8.30 -11.95
C ALA A 587 22.43 -7.25 -12.35
N ILE A 588 22.70 -5.99 -12.00
CA ILE A 588 21.87 -4.85 -12.37
C ILE A 588 22.57 -4.10 -13.51
N VAL A 589 21.89 -4.03 -14.65
CA VAL A 589 22.41 -3.40 -15.87
C VAL A 589 21.74 -2.04 -16.06
N PHE A 590 22.54 -0.98 -16.15
CA PHE A 590 22.06 0.38 -16.35
C PHE A 590 22.15 0.81 -17.80
N SER A 591 21.29 1.76 -18.17
CA SER A 591 21.24 2.39 -19.50
C SER A 591 22.53 3.11 -19.91
N THR A 592 23.42 3.39 -18.96
CA THR A 592 24.76 3.95 -19.18
C THR A 592 25.78 2.93 -19.66
N GLY A 593 25.48 1.63 -19.57
CA GLY A 593 26.43 0.54 -19.80
C GLY A 593 27.08 0.00 -18.54
N MET A 594 26.86 0.62 -17.38
CA MET A 594 27.36 0.10 -16.10
C MET A 594 26.64 -1.20 -15.72
N VAL A 595 27.40 -2.19 -15.24
CA VAL A 595 26.85 -3.41 -14.64
C VAL A 595 27.31 -3.51 -13.20
N VAL A 596 26.39 -3.61 -12.25
CA VAL A 596 26.69 -3.75 -10.81
C VAL A 596 26.27 -5.13 -10.33
N ILE A 597 27.19 -5.82 -9.66
CA ILE A 597 26.92 -7.12 -9.04
C ILE A 597 26.59 -6.91 -7.57
N TYR A 598 25.47 -7.48 -7.14
CA TYR A 598 25.04 -7.58 -5.75
C TYR A 598 25.09 -9.02 -5.29
N ARG A 599 25.42 -9.20 -4.00
CA ARG A 599 25.48 -10.50 -3.35
C ARG A 599 24.61 -10.53 -2.11
N LEU A 600 23.97 -11.66 -1.89
CA LEU A 600 23.29 -11.93 -0.64
C LEU A 600 24.32 -12.16 0.47
N ILE A 601 24.33 -11.30 1.48
CA ILE A 601 25.21 -11.40 2.65
C ILE A 601 24.43 -11.92 3.87
N PRO A 602 25.08 -12.67 4.77
CA PRO A 602 24.48 -13.00 6.06
C PRO A 602 24.32 -11.71 6.90
N PRO A 603 23.35 -11.66 7.83
CA PRO A 603 23.03 -10.46 8.61
C PRO A 603 24.20 -9.87 9.41
N SER A 604 25.23 -10.66 9.71
CA SER A 604 26.39 -10.28 10.53
C SER A 604 27.65 -9.91 9.73
N ALA A 605 27.52 -9.66 8.42
CA ALA A 605 28.68 -9.33 7.59
C ALA A 605 29.12 -7.87 7.79
N ASN A 606 30.34 -7.67 8.30
CA ASN A 606 30.93 -6.34 8.45
C ASN A 606 31.43 -5.79 7.09
N PRO A 607 31.30 -4.48 6.84
CA PRO A 607 31.85 -3.86 5.65
C PRO A 607 33.37 -4.02 5.63
N THR A 608 33.90 -4.38 4.46
CA THR A 608 35.34 -4.54 4.28
C THR A 608 35.98 -3.22 3.80
N PRO A 609 37.25 -2.95 4.13
CA PRO A 609 37.95 -1.77 3.61
C PRO A 609 37.93 -1.71 2.08
N ARG A 610 38.03 -0.50 1.54
CA ARG A 610 38.14 -0.29 0.09
C ARG A 610 39.37 -1.04 -0.44
N GLU A 611 39.15 -1.85 -1.46
CA GLU A 611 40.16 -2.68 -2.11
C GLU A 611 40.28 -2.24 -3.57
N GLU A 612 41.51 -2.10 -4.08
CA GLU A 612 41.74 -1.89 -5.51
C GLU A 612 41.71 -3.24 -6.24
N LEU A 613 40.95 -3.29 -7.34
CA LEU A 613 40.87 -4.46 -8.20
C LEU A 613 41.97 -4.40 -9.28
N PRO A 614 42.43 -5.54 -9.80
CA PRO A 614 43.55 -5.59 -10.74
C PRO A 614 43.25 -4.95 -12.10
N ASP A 615 41.98 -4.86 -12.48
CA ASP A 615 41.54 -4.37 -13.78
C ASP A 615 40.89 -2.99 -13.65
N ALA A 616 41.32 -2.03 -14.48
CA ALA A 616 40.83 -0.64 -14.45
C ALA A 616 39.33 -0.50 -14.78
N GLU A 617 38.75 -1.46 -15.49
CA GLU A 617 37.33 -1.50 -15.80
C GLU A 617 36.46 -2.00 -14.62
N LEU A 618 37.08 -2.52 -13.55
CA LEU A 618 36.37 -3.02 -12.37
C LEU A 618 36.52 -2.05 -11.19
N LEU A 619 35.42 -1.79 -10.49
CA LEU A 619 35.38 -0.98 -9.28
C LEU A 619 34.87 -1.83 -8.11
N SER A 620 35.66 -1.97 -7.04
CA SER A 620 35.22 -2.64 -5.81
C SER A 620 34.19 -1.80 -5.07
N LEU A 621 33.09 -2.43 -4.68
CA LEU A 621 31.99 -1.79 -3.93
C LEU A 621 31.80 -2.40 -2.54
N LYS A 622 32.63 -3.36 -2.14
CA LYS A 622 32.53 -4.07 -0.84
C LYS A 622 32.61 -3.17 0.41
N HIS A 623 33.03 -1.92 0.24
CA HIS A 623 33.13 -0.92 1.30
C HIS A 623 31.79 -0.23 1.58
N LEU A 624 30.82 -0.36 0.67
CA LEU A 624 29.48 0.16 0.84
C LEU A 624 28.65 -0.84 1.65
N SER A 625 28.01 -0.34 2.70
CA SER A 625 27.03 -1.13 3.45
C SER A 625 25.66 -1.00 2.78
N PRO A 626 24.87 -2.08 2.71
CA PRO A 626 23.48 -1.95 2.32
C PRO A 626 22.71 -1.10 3.35
N PRO A 627 21.53 -0.56 2.99
CA PRO A 627 20.60 0.02 3.96
C PRO A 627 20.30 -0.97 5.10
N MET A 628 19.97 -0.47 6.30
CA MET A 628 19.88 -1.28 7.54
C MET A 628 19.05 -2.57 7.43
N ASP A 629 18.06 -2.62 6.53
CA ASP A 629 17.17 -3.76 6.37
C ASP A 629 17.45 -4.67 5.16
N SER A 630 18.45 -4.36 4.33
CA SER A 630 18.73 -5.14 3.11
C SER A 630 19.88 -6.13 3.26
N ARG A 631 19.66 -7.37 2.82
CA ARG A 631 20.67 -8.42 2.75
C ARG A 631 21.47 -8.43 1.45
N PHE A 632 21.13 -7.60 0.48
CA PHE A 632 21.90 -7.52 -0.77
C PHE A 632 22.93 -6.41 -0.69
N SER A 633 24.22 -6.78 -0.64
CA SER A 633 25.33 -5.84 -0.59
C SER A 633 25.97 -5.65 -1.98
N PRO A 634 26.32 -4.40 -2.35
CA PRO A 634 27.12 -4.12 -3.55
C PRO A 634 28.48 -4.84 -3.52
N TYR A 635 28.84 -5.54 -4.58
CA TYR A 635 30.08 -6.31 -4.67
C TYR A 635 31.14 -5.64 -5.54
N PHE A 636 30.88 -5.48 -6.83
CA PHE A 636 31.71 -4.68 -7.75
C PHE A 636 30.87 -4.12 -8.90
N ALA A 637 31.39 -3.09 -9.57
CA ALA A 637 30.85 -2.59 -10.84
C ALA A 637 31.83 -2.84 -12.00
N LEU A 638 31.30 -3.13 -13.18
CA LEU A 638 32.00 -3.18 -14.45
C LEU A 638 31.67 -1.91 -15.26
N LEU A 639 32.71 -1.14 -15.59
CA LEU A 639 32.65 0.21 -16.18
C LEU A 639 33.68 0.36 -17.31
N PRO A 640 33.54 -0.32 -18.46
CA PRO A 640 34.57 -0.33 -19.51
C PRO A 640 34.47 0.83 -20.51
N ASP A 641 33.47 1.71 -20.36
CA ASP A 641 33.16 2.82 -21.28
C ASP A 641 33.00 2.34 -22.74
N LYS A 642 31.98 1.50 -22.97
CA LYS A 642 31.70 0.83 -24.26
C LYS A 642 30.26 1.07 -24.79
N GLY A 643 29.53 1.99 -24.17
CA GLY A 643 28.11 2.24 -24.45
C GLY A 643 27.19 1.23 -23.77
N GLN A 644 25.97 1.07 -24.30
CA GLN A 644 24.96 0.19 -23.70
C GLN A 644 25.34 -1.29 -23.75
N VAL A 645 24.87 -2.04 -22.75
CA VAL A 645 24.98 -3.49 -22.71
C VAL A 645 23.98 -4.10 -23.69
N SER A 646 24.47 -4.97 -24.57
CA SER A 646 23.66 -5.69 -25.56
C SER A 646 23.23 -7.07 -25.08
N ALA A 647 24.03 -7.71 -24.24
CA ALA A 647 23.69 -8.98 -23.58
C ALA A 647 24.51 -9.15 -22.30
N CYS A 648 23.90 -9.76 -21.29
CA CYS A 648 24.55 -10.16 -20.05
C CYS A 648 24.20 -11.62 -19.78
N SER A 649 25.12 -12.36 -19.16
CA SER A 649 24.82 -13.68 -18.60
C SER A 649 25.60 -13.94 -17.32
N LEU A 650 24.89 -14.34 -16.27
CA LEU A 650 25.43 -14.68 -14.96
C LEU A 650 25.44 -16.21 -14.76
N ALA A 651 26.54 -16.76 -14.26
CA ALA A 651 26.69 -18.19 -13.95
C ALA A 651 26.64 -18.45 -12.45
N ASP A 652 25.93 -19.51 -12.04
CA ASP A 652 25.86 -20.00 -10.65
C ASP A 652 27.20 -20.45 -10.05
N VAL A 653 28.23 -20.53 -10.89
CA VAL A 653 29.61 -20.92 -10.57
C VAL A 653 30.59 -19.74 -10.51
N GLY A 654 30.07 -18.52 -10.41
CA GLY A 654 30.84 -17.32 -10.12
C GLY A 654 31.52 -16.69 -11.34
N PHE A 655 30.84 -16.68 -12.50
CA PHE A 655 31.31 -15.98 -13.69
C PHE A 655 30.24 -15.05 -14.24
N LEU A 656 30.68 -13.92 -14.78
CA LEU A 656 29.84 -12.93 -15.45
C LEU A 656 30.36 -12.77 -16.88
N ALA A 657 29.45 -12.75 -17.86
CA ALA A 657 29.75 -12.37 -19.23
C ALA A 657 28.92 -11.14 -19.62
N VAL A 658 29.55 -10.10 -20.15
CA VAL A 658 28.87 -8.86 -20.58
C VAL A 658 29.33 -8.48 -21.96
N ALA A 659 28.38 -8.28 -22.87
CA ALA A 659 28.60 -7.78 -24.22
C ALA A 659 28.02 -6.38 -24.40
N TYR A 660 28.65 -5.58 -25.25
CA TYR A 660 28.30 -4.18 -25.49
C TYR A 660 27.97 -3.92 -26.96
N VAL A 661 27.22 -2.84 -27.20
CA VAL A 661 26.80 -2.40 -28.54
C VAL A 661 27.96 -2.08 -29.50
N ASP A 662 29.17 -1.83 -28.99
CA ASP A 662 30.38 -1.66 -29.80
C ASP A 662 30.98 -2.99 -30.31
N GLY A 663 30.40 -4.12 -29.88
CA GLY A 663 30.82 -5.47 -30.23
C GLY A 663 31.85 -6.08 -29.26
N SER A 664 32.22 -5.37 -28.20
CA SER A 664 33.10 -5.89 -27.15
C SER A 664 32.39 -6.90 -26.23
N LEU A 665 33.16 -7.84 -25.71
CA LEU A 665 32.75 -8.90 -24.79
C LEU A 665 33.78 -9.01 -23.67
N TYR A 666 33.28 -8.96 -22.44
CA TYR A 666 34.05 -9.11 -21.21
C TYR A 666 33.58 -10.35 -20.46
N VAL A 667 34.53 -11.11 -19.91
CA VAL A 667 34.23 -12.20 -18.96
C VAL A 667 34.99 -11.95 -17.68
N VAL A 668 34.27 -11.99 -16.56
CA VAL A 668 34.78 -11.74 -15.21
C VAL A 668 34.68 -13.02 -14.38
N ASP A 669 35.77 -13.44 -13.72
CA ASP A 669 35.70 -14.40 -12.61
C ASP A 669 35.38 -13.62 -11.34
N MET A 670 34.20 -13.88 -10.76
CA MET A 670 33.68 -13.10 -9.63
C MET A 670 34.23 -13.56 -8.27
N ARG A 671 35.05 -14.61 -8.18
CA ARG A 671 35.56 -15.11 -6.89
C ARG A 671 36.69 -14.25 -6.33
N GLY A 672 37.47 -13.64 -7.22
CA GLY A 672 38.44 -12.59 -6.94
C GLY A 672 38.40 -11.63 -8.14
N PRO A 673 37.43 -10.69 -8.17
CA PRO A 673 36.95 -10.04 -9.38
C PRO A 673 38.06 -9.60 -10.32
N ASN A 674 38.21 -10.34 -11.42
CA ASN A 674 39.19 -10.04 -12.46
C ASN A 674 38.65 -10.40 -13.85
N ILE A 675 39.06 -9.65 -14.86
CA ILE A 675 38.65 -9.87 -16.25
C ILE A 675 39.55 -10.95 -16.86
N ILE A 676 38.94 -12.11 -17.15
CA ILE A 676 39.62 -13.26 -17.75
C ILE A 676 39.50 -13.30 -19.29
N LEU A 677 38.61 -12.50 -19.87
CA LEU A 677 38.51 -12.33 -21.33
C LEU A 677 38.15 -10.88 -21.68
N ARG A 678 38.91 -10.28 -22.61
CA ARG A 678 38.58 -9.05 -23.34
C ARG A 678 38.57 -9.36 -24.83
N HIS A 679 37.38 -9.40 -25.44
CA HIS A 679 37.23 -9.77 -26.84
C HIS A 679 36.52 -8.65 -27.61
N GLY A 680 37.09 -8.21 -28.74
CA GLY A 680 36.54 -7.10 -29.54
C GLY A 680 37.64 -6.36 -30.33
N LYS A 681 37.28 -5.44 -31.24
CA LYS A 681 38.26 -4.62 -31.96
C LYS A 681 38.81 -3.54 -31.04
N SER A 682 40.03 -3.71 -30.55
CA SER A 682 40.77 -2.59 -29.93
C SER A 682 40.98 -1.51 -30.99
N LYS A 683 40.51 -0.28 -30.74
CA LYS A 683 40.85 0.88 -31.57
C LYS A 683 42.34 1.17 -31.38
N SER A 684 43.20 0.51 -32.15
CA SER A 684 44.57 0.98 -32.37
C SER A 684 44.49 2.40 -32.93
N ARG A 685 45.18 3.37 -32.31
CA ARG A 685 45.18 4.80 -32.65
C ARG A 685 45.72 5.15 -34.05
N HIS A 686 45.94 4.17 -34.95
CA HIS A 686 46.66 4.37 -36.21
C HIS A 686 46.02 3.85 -37.51
N SER A 687 44.75 3.41 -37.54
CA SER A 687 44.13 3.06 -38.83
C SER A 687 42.90 3.93 -39.15
N MET A 688 43.14 5.10 -39.76
CA MET A 688 42.12 5.77 -40.58
C MET A 688 42.01 5.02 -41.91
N VAL A 689 41.08 4.08 -42.00
CA VAL A 689 40.56 3.61 -43.28
C VAL A 689 39.11 4.05 -43.37
N ILE A 690 38.88 5.02 -44.27
CA ILE A 690 37.56 5.51 -44.68
C ILE A 690 36.92 4.39 -45.52
N GLY A 691 35.80 3.85 -45.06
CA GLY A 691 35.03 2.85 -45.80
C GLY A 691 33.63 2.68 -45.20
N MET A 692 32.62 2.77 -46.06
CA MET A 692 31.17 2.59 -45.86
C MET A 692 30.74 1.75 -44.65
N GLY A 693 29.69 2.22 -43.97
CA GLY A 693 29.13 1.67 -42.73
C GLY A 693 28.94 0.15 -42.74
N SER A 694 29.86 -0.53 -42.07
CA SER A 694 29.65 -1.87 -41.54
C SER A 694 28.92 -1.69 -40.21
N GLU A 695 27.65 -2.12 -40.12
CA GLU A 695 27.02 -2.35 -38.81
C GLU A 695 27.94 -3.27 -38.00
N THR A 696 28.17 -2.94 -36.72
CA THR A 696 28.95 -3.76 -35.81
C THR A 696 28.16 -5.04 -35.52
N ASP A 697 28.79 -6.21 -35.71
CA ASP A 697 28.12 -7.47 -35.37
C ASP A 697 28.17 -7.73 -33.86
N VAL A 698 27.09 -7.33 -33.18
CA VAL A 698 26.99 -7.30 -31.72
C VAL A 698 26.53 -8.67 -31.17
N ALA A 699 27.06 -9.09 -30.02
CA ALA A 699 26.54 -10.26 -29.31
C ALA A 699 25.19 -9.92 -28.66
N THR A 700 24.14 -10.65 -29.04
CA THR A 700 22.75 -10.41 -28.58
C THR A 700 22.26 -11.44 -27.60
N CYS A 701 22.95 -12.58 -27.47
CA CYS A 701 22.59 -13.63 -26.53
C CYS A 701 23.86 -14.32 -26.01
N LEU A 702 23.91 -14.57 -24.71
CA LEU A 702 25.03 -15.20 -24.00
C LEU A 702 24.48 -16.36 -23.17
N ARG A 703 25.19 -17.50 -23.14
CA ARG A 703 24.79 -18.64 -22.31
C ARG A 703 25.98 -19.38 -21.73
N TRP A 704 26.01 -19.45 -20.41
CA TRP A 704 26.92 -20.31 -19.67
C TRP A 704 26.42 -21.77 -19.62
N THR A 705 27.32 -22.71 -19.80
CA THR A 705 27.03 -24.15 -19.78
C THR A 705 28.24 -24.95 -19.33
N ILE A 706 27.99 -26.14 -18.77
CA ILE A 706 29.03 -27.12 -18.44
C ILE A 706 28.68 -28.43 -19.14
N CYS A 707 29.32 -28.67 -20.29
CA CYS A 707 28.96 -29.74 -21.22
C CYS A 707 30.12 -30.14 -22.16
N PRO A 708 30.04 -31.34 -22.76
CA PRO A 708 30.87 -31.71 -23.90
C PRO A 708 30.45 -30.97 -25.18
N THR A 709 31.31 -31.02 -26.19
CA THR A 709 31.06 -30.57 -27.58
C THR A 709 31.35 -31.71 -28.55
N GLU A 710 31.11 -31.50 -29.84
CA GLU A 710 31.44 -32.49 -30.87
C GLU A 710 32.95 -32.84 -30.84
N THR A 711 33.81 -31.82 -30.78
CA THR A 711 35.27 -31.93 -30.88
C THR A 711 35.97 -32.13 -29.54
N ASP A 712 35.37 -31.72 -28.42
CA ASP A 712 35.90 -31.94 -27.07
C ASP A 712 34.84 -32.58 -26.17
N LYS A 713 35.02 -33.88 -25.90
CA LYS A 713 34.10 -34.72 -25.11
C LYS A 713 34.23 -34.53 -23.59
N ARG A 714 35.18 -33.71 -23.13
CA ARG A 714 35.31 -33.41 -21.70
C ARG A 714 34.19 -32.47 -21.26
N LEU A 715 33.73 -32.68 -20.03
CA LEU A 715 32.84 -31.77 -19.35
C LEU A 715 33.64 -30.50 -18.98
N ALA A 716 33.38 -29.39 -19.65
CA ALA A 716 34.13 -28.14 -19.45
C ALA A 716 33.17 -26.94 -19.33
N LEU A 717 33.61 -25.90 -18.61
CA LEU A 717 32.91 -24.64 -18.55
C LEU A 717 33.01 -23.92 -19.89
N ARG A 718 31.86 -23.54 -20.47
CA ARG A 718 31.79 -22.90 -21.78
C ARG A 718 30.84 -21.72 -21.77
N LEU A 719 31.20 -20.68 -22.52
CA LEU A 719 30.34 -19.56 -22.86
C LEU A 719 29.98 -19.65 -24.34
N ILE A 720 28.69 -19.78 -24.63
CA ILE A 720 28.15 -19.69 -25.99
C ILE A 720 27.75 -18.23 -26.22
N VAL A 721 28.21 -17.67 -27.34
CA VAL A 721 27.98 -16.28 -27.74
C VAL A 721 27.28 -16.27 -29.09
N GLY A 722 26.03 -15.82 -29.12
CA GLY A 722 25.26 -15.62 -30.35
C GLY A 722 25.27 -14.15 -30.78
N ARG A 723 25.65 -13.88 -32.03
CA ARG A 723 25.72 -12.52 -32.59
C ARG A 723 24.56 -12.19 -33.51
N SER A 724 24.31 -10.90 -33.69
CA SER A 724 23.22 -10.34 -34.50
C SER A 724 23.19 -10.88 -35.94
N SER A 725 24.35 -11.13 -36.54
CA SER A 725 24.52 -11.70 -37.89
C SER A 725 24.08 -13.17 -38.01
N GLY A 726 23.94 -13.88 -36.89
CA GLY A 726 23.81 -15.34 -36.84
C GLY A 726 25.14 -16.07 -36.65
N ALA A 727 26.29 -15.38 -36.66
CA ALA A 727 27.57 -15.98 -36.26
C ALA A 727 27.56 -16.30 -34.76
N SER A 728 27.93 -17.53 -34.40
CA SER A 728 28.04 -17.97 -33.01
C SER A 728 29.44 -18.49 -32.69
N GLN A 729 29.83 -18.34 -31.42
CA GLN A 729 31.14 -18.72 -30.91
C GLN A 729 31.01 -19.47 -29.58
N VAL A 730 31.89 -20.45 -29.35
CA VAL A 730 32.01 -21.17 -28.07
C VAL A 730 33.39 -20.92 -27.49
N PHE A 731 33.44 -20.24 -26.35
CA PHE A 731 34.64 -20.08 -25.55
C PHE A 731 34.68 -21.17 -24.49
N THR A 732 35.82 -21.84 -24.33
CA THR A 732 36.01 -22.86 -23.29
C THR A 732 36.95 -22.31 -22.23
N PHE A 733 36.67 -22.59 -20.96
CA PHE A 733 37.45 -22.10 -19.83
C PHE A 733 37.99 -23.29 -19.03
N GLY A 734 39.24 -23.15 -18.57
CA GLY A 734 39.92 -24.15 -17.76
C GLY A 734 40.74 -23.50 -16.66
N ARG A 735 41.23 -24.32 -15.72
CA ARG A 735 42.15 -23.87 -14.68
C ARG A 735 43.58 -23.91 -15.19
N SER A 736 44.30 -22.82 -14.99
CA SER A 736 45.74 -22.71 -15.17
C SER A 736 46.50 -23.40 -14.01
N ALA A 737 47.82 -23.52 -14.11
CA ALA A 737 48.67 -24.17 -13.11
C ALA A 737 48.63 -23.46 -11.74
N ASP A 738 48.43 -22.15 -11.75
CA ASP A 738 48.21 -21.29 -10.57
C ASP A 738 46.75 -21.32 -10.08
N SER A 739 45.93 -22.23 -10.59
CA SER A 739 44.51 -22.41 -10.22
C SER A 739 43.57 -21.26 -10.61
N SER A 740 44.06 -20.24 -11.34
CA SER A 740 43.26 -19.18 -11.94
C SER A 740 42.47 -19.71 -13.16
N TRP A 741 41.34 -19.08 -13.48
CA TRP A 741 40.57 -19.44 -14.67
C TRP A 741 41.02 -18.64 -15.88
N VAL A 742 41.23 -19.33 -16.99
CA VAL A 742 41.65 -18.71 -18.25
C VAL A 742 40.87 -19.32 -19.41
N PRO A 743 40.66 -18.56 -20.51
CA PRO A 743 40.24 -19.13 -21.78
C PRO A 743 41.23 -20.22 -22.21
N PHE A 744 40.70 -21.38 -22.61
CA PHE A 744 41.47 -22.55 -22.98
C PHE A 744 40.96 -23.12 -24.31
N GLY A 745 41.89 -23.57 -25.15
CA GLY A 745 41.58 -24.17 -26.45
C GLY A 745 41.19 -23.16 -27.53
N GLU A 746 40.85 -23.66 -28.72
CA GLU A 746 40.41 -22.83 -29.85
C GLU A 746 38.95 -22.41 -29.69
N VAL A 747 38.62 -21.18 -30.09
CA VAL A 747 37.25 -20.68 -30.11
C VAL A 747 36.50 -21.34 -31.26
N VAL A 748 35.54 -22.21 -30.94
CA VAL A 748 34.76 -22.92 -31.96
C VAL A 748 33.70 -21.99 -32.54
N LYS A 749 33.63 -21.90 -33.86
CA LYS A 749 32.69 -21.05 -34.59
C LYS A 749 31.65 -21.90 -35.30
N PHE A 750 30.40 -21.47 -35.28
CA PHE A 750 29.31 -22.15 -35.96
C PHE A 750 28.19 -21.16 -36.32
N ASP A 751 27.33 -21.55 -37.27
CA ASP A 751 26.19 -20.73 -37.67
C ASP A 751 24.98 -20.99 -36.78
N SER A 752 24.23 -19.92 -36.49
CA SER A 752 22.99 -19.93 -35.72
C SER A 752 21.91 -19.08 -36.41
N PRO A 753 20.64 -19.14 -35.98
CA PRO A 753 19.63 -18.21 -36.46
C PRO A 753 20.04 -16.73 -36.27
N VAL A 754 19.65 -15.86 -37.22
CA VAL A 754 19.93 -14.42 -37.18
C VAL A 754 19.22 -13.77 -35.99
N GLN A 755 19.87 -12.78 -35.36
CA GLN A 755 19.43 -12.13 -34.10
C GLN A 755 18.98 -13.14 -33.04
N PRO A 756 19.89 -13.98 -32.50
CA PRO A 756 19.59 -14.88 -31.38
C PRO A 756 18.98 -14.10 -30.21
N MET A 757 17.84 -14.59 -29.71
CA MET A 757 17.12 -14.04 -28.56
C MET A 757 17.07 -15.00 -27.37
N ALA A 758 17.21 -16.31 -27.60
CA ALA A 758 17.23 -17.30 -26.54
C ALA A 758 18.13 -18.49 -26.91
N MET A 759 18.84 -19.03 -25.91
CA MET A 759 19.69 -20.22 -26.04
C MET A 759 19.45 -21.19 -24.89
N PHE A 760 19.30 -22.47 -25.21
CA PHE A 760 19.08 -23.54 -24.24
C PHE A 760 20.03 -24.70 -24.51
N VAL A 761 20.67 -25.19 -23.45
CA VAL A 761 21.48 -26.41 -23.53
C VAL A 761 20.79 -27.47 -22.70
N LEU A 762 20.43 -28.59 -23.31
CA LEU A 762 19.67 -29.66 -22.67
C LEU A 762 20.42 -30.99 -22.69
N ASN A 763 20.15 -31.87 -21.74
CA ASN A 763 20.56 -33.26 -21.82
C ASN A 763 19.65 -34.00 -22.82
N SER A 764 20.23 -34.71 -23.78
CA SER A 764 19.49 -35.40 -24.85
C SER A 764 18.57 -36.53 -24.40
N LYS A 765 18.76 -37.10 -23.21
CA LYS A 765 17.98 -38.24 -22.71
C LYS A 765 16.75 -37.83 -21.91
N ASN A 766 16.84 -36.75 -21.14
CA ASN A 766 15.81 -36.36 -20.18
C ASN A 766 15.37 -34.89 -20.29
N GLY A 767 15.93 -34.14 -21.24
CA GLY A 767 15.59 -32.73 -21.45
C GLY A 767 15.99 -31.78 -20.31
N SER A 768 16.73 -32.25 -19.29
CA SER A 768 17.17 -31.40 -18.18
C SER A 768 18.15 -30.31 -18.66
N PRO A 769 18.07 -29.07 -18.13
CA PRO A 769 19.02 -28.02 -18.46
C PRO A 769 20.46 -28.37 -18.09
N CYS A 770 21.39 -28.06 -18.98
CA CYS A 770 22.83 -28.24 -18.82
C CYS A 770 23.56 -26.92 -18.51
N GLY A 771 22.95 -26.04 -17.70
CA GLY A 771 23.55 -24.77 -17.30
C GLY A 771 24.85 -24.90 -16.49
N ALA A 772 25.52 -23.79 -16.24
CA ALA A 772 26.72 -23.74 -15.42
C ALA A 772 26.39 -23.78 -13.92
N TYR A 773 25.84 -24.92 -13.46
CA TYR A 773 25.43 -25.18 -12.08
C TYR A 773 26.57 -25.75 -11.23
N ARG A 774 26.47 -25.61 -9.91
CA ARG A 774 27.50 -26.10 -8.97
C ARG A 774 27.72 -27.61 -9.07
N SER A 775 26.63 -28.37 -9.22
CA SER A 775 26.67 -29.83 -9.37
C SER A 775 27.45 -30.30 -10.60
N ARG A 776 27.29 -29.60 -11.73
CA ARG A 776 28.00 -29.92 -12.99
C ARG A 776 29.46 -29.48 -12.95
N LEU A 777 29.77 -28.35 -12.29
CA LEU A 777 31.16 -27.95 -12.07
C LEU A 777 31.88 -28.99 -11.21
N ALA A 778 31.27 -29.45 -10.12
CA ALA A 778 31.83 -30.51 -9.28
C ALA A 778 32.08 -31.79 -10.10
N ALA A 779 31.13 -32.19 -10.95
CA ALA A 779 31.30 -33.34 -11.84
C ALA A 779 32.44 -33.15 -12.86
N SER A 780 32.68 -31.92 -13.34
CA SER A 780 33.76 -31.64 -14.30
C SER A 780 35.16 -31.76 -13.69
N MET A 781 35.26 -31.61 -12.37
CA MET A 781 36.53 -31.70 -11.62
C MET A 781 36.86 -33.12 -11.17
N ASP A 782 35.89 -34.03 -11.16
CA ASP A 782 36.06 -35.39 -10.68
C ASP A 782 36.55 -36.33 -11.79
N ALA A 783 37.88 -36.47 -11.90
CA ALA A 783 38.52 -37.35 -12.87
C ALA A 783 38.19 -38.85 -12.65
N SER A 784 37.67 -39.24 -11.48
CA SER A 784 37.28 -40.62 -11.17
C SER A 784 35.89 -41.00 -11.70
N ARG A 785 35.07 -40.01 -12.06
CA ARG A 785 33.71 -40.16 -12.61
C ARG A 785 33.65 -40.02 -14.14
N ALA A 786 34.69 -40.46 -14.85
CA ALA A 786 34.72 -40.54 -16.31
C ALA A 786 33.73 -41.59 -16.86
N THR A 787 32.44 -41.37 -16.62
CA THR A 787 31.35 -42.06 -17.29
C THR A 787 31.13 -41.43 -18.67
N PRO A 788 30.61 -42.16 -19.67
CA PRO A 788 30.22 -41.57 -20.94
C PRO A 788 29.21 -40.45 -20.66
N THR A 789 29.59 -39.21 -20.92
CA THR A 789 28.71 -38.06 -20.76
C THR A 789 27.60 -38.15 -21.79
N ASP A 790 26.35 -38.03 -21.34
CA ASP A 790 25.21 -37.96 -22.23
C ASP A 790 25.39 -36.84 -23.25
N GLN A 791 24.97 -37.08 -24.49
CA GLN A 791 24.97 -36.04 -25.53
C GLN A 791 24.12 -34.85 -25.08
N VAL A 792 24.50 -33.67 -25.53
CA VAL A 792 23.77 -32.44 -25.23
C VAL A 792 23.11 -31.88 -26.46
N LEU A 793 22.02 -31.15 -26.28
CA LEU A 793 21.29 -30.45 -27.34
C LEU A 793 21.48 -28.96 -27.14
N LEU A 794 21.79 -28.24 -28.21
CA LEU A 794 21.76 -26.78 -28.24
C LEU A 794 20.58 -26.32 -29.08
N VAL A 795 19.63 -25.65 -28.43
CA VAL A 795 18.50 -25.00 -29.09
C VAL A 795 18.74 -23.49 -29.09
N ILE A 796 18.83 -22.89 -30.27
CA ILE A 796 18.95 -21.44 -30.45
C ILE A 796 17.72 -20.94 -31.19
N ALA A 797 17.05 -19.94 -30.62
CA ALA A 797 15.96 -19.21 -31.27
C ALA A 797 16.40 -17.78 -31.59
N GLY A 798 16.18 -17.37 -32.84
CA GLY A 798 16.42 -16.00 -33.32
C GLY A 798 15.16 -15.35 -33.86
N SER A 799 15.28 -14.19 -34.50
CA SER A 799 14.11 -13.39 -34.93
C SER A 799 13.33 -13.98 -36.11
N LYS A 800 13.89 -14.96 -36.82
CA LYS A 800 13.28 -15.60 -38.01
C LYS A 800 13.07 -17.10 -37.89
N GLY A 801 13.53 -17.74 -36.82
CA GLY A 801 13.42 -19.19 -36.66
C GLY A 801 14.22 -19.73 -35.49
N ALA A 802 14.15 -21.04 -35.28
CA ALA A 802 14.96 -21.76 -34.31
C ALA A 802 15.70 -22.95 -34.94
N ARG A 803 16.77 -23.37 -34.29
CA ARG A 803 17.64 -24.49 -34.70
C ARG A 803 18.01 -25.33 -33.48
N CYS A 804 18.02 -26.64 -33.64
CA CYS A 804 18.52 -27.60 -32.66
C CYS A 804 19.72 -28.37 -33.23
N ASN A 805 20.84 -28.38 -32.51
CA ASN A 805 22.07 -29.09 -32.84
C ASN A 805 22.44 -30.08 -31.73
N VAL A 806 23.04 -31.22 -32.11
CA VAL A 806 23.64 -32.16 -31.15
C VAL A 806 25.05 -31.71 -30.77
N ASP A 807 25.47 -31.98 -29.54
CA ASP A 807 26.80 -31.70 -28.99
C ASP A 807 27.27 -30.25 -29.24
N ILE A 808 26.33 -29.29 -29.14
CA ILE A 808 26.48 -27.85 -29.40
C ILE A 808 26.78 -27.51 -30.86
N THR A 809 27.90 -28.01 -31.38
CA THR A 809 28.45 -27.67 -32.70
C THR A 809 28.30 -28.78 -33.72
N GLY A 810 27.75 -29.93 -33.33
CA GLY A 810 27.55 -31.06 -34.20
C GLY A 810 26.35 -30.92 -35.13
N ASP A 811 25.94 -32.05 -35.70
CA ASP A 811 24.90 -32.12 -36.70
C ASP A 811 23.58 -31.46 -36.27
N ARG A 812 22.93 -30.83 -37.24
CA ARG A 812 21.63 -30.20 -37.05
C ARG A 812 20.53 -31.26 -37.00
N LEU A 813 19.84 -31.34 -35.87
CA LEU A 813 18.71 -32.25 -35.66
C LEU A 813 17.40 -31.65 -36.16
N GLY A 814 17.14 -30.38 -35.85
CA GLY A 814 15.89 -29.69 -36.15
C GLY A 814 16.10 -28.25 -36.62
N LYS A 815 15.17 -27.74 -37.43
CA LYS A 815 15.11 -26.32 -37.82
C LYS A 815 13.67 -25.94 -38.11
N VAL A 816 13.26 -24.78 -37.62
CA VAL A 816 11.99 -24.14 -37.96
C VAL A 816 12.20 -22.68 -38.34
N GLU A 817 11.38 -22.18 -39.25
CA GLU A 817 11.29 -20.76 -39.61
C GLU A 817 9.95 -20.22 -39.14
N TRP A 818 9.95 -19.03 -38.55
CA TRP A 818 8.73 -18.39 -38.07
C TRP A 818 7.84 -18.02 -39.24
N ASN A 819 6.58 -18.43 -39.20
CA ASN A 819 5.62 -18.13 -40.24
C ASN A 819 5.23 -16.66 -40.18
N ASN A 820 5.32 -15.90 -41.28
CA ASN A 820 4.93 -14.48 -41.31
C ASN A 820 3.50 -14.22 -40.82
N LYS A 821 2.59 -15.21 -40.90
CA LYS A 821 1.21 -15.09 -40.41
C LYS A 821 1.10 -15.12 -38.88
N MET A 822 2.09 -15.67 -38.16
CA MET A 822 2.07 -15.77 -36.69
C MET A 822 2.44 -14.46 -35.99
N GLY A 823 2.88 -13.44 -36.74
CA GLY A 823 3.42 -12.20 -36.17
C GLY A 823 4.86 -12.36 -35.69
N LYS A 824 5.43 -11.25 -35.20
CA LYS A 824 6.80 -11.23 -34.64
C LYS A 824 6.86 -12.03 -33.34
N VAL A 825 7.87 -12.90 -33.23
CA VAL A 825 8.18 -13.61 -31.98
C VAL A 825 8.83 -12.63 -31.00
N SER A 826 8.22 -12.48 -29.82
CA SER A 826 8.65 -11.56 -28.75
C SER A 826 9.53 -12.23 -27.71
N SER A 827 9.24 -13.49 -27.38
CA SER A 827 10.01 -14.28 -26.40
C SER A 827 9.89 -15.78 -26.70
N VAL A 828 10.90 -16.54 -26.31
CA VAL A 828 10.98 -17.99 -26.53
C VAL A 828 11.46 -18.66 -25.26
N GLN A 829 10.86 -19.79 -24.90
CA GLN A 829 11.22 -20.56 -23.71
C GLN A 829 11.12 -22.05 -23.98
N ILE A 830 11.90 -22.85 -23.27
CA ILE A 830 11.66 -24.30 -23.16
C ILE A 830 10.89 -24.55 -21.87
N VAL A 831 9.71 -25.14 -22.00
CA VAL A 831 8.83 -25.46 -20.88
C VAL A 831 8.82 -26.96 -20.63
N GLN A 832 8.71 -27.34 -19.37
CA GLN A 832 8.75 -28.71 -18.91
C GLN A 832 7.49 -29.07 -18.12
N LYS A 833 6.92 -30.23 -18.42
CA LYS A 833 5.78 -30.83 -17.71
C LYS A 833 5.96 -32.35 -17.67
N LEU A 834 5.84 -32.96 -16.48
CA LEU A 834 5.93 -34.42 -16.28
C LEU A 834 7.22 -35.07 -16.85
N GLY A 835 8.31 -34.30 -16.97
CA GLY A 835 9.58 -34.77 -17.54
C GLY A 835 9.73 -34.53 -19.04
N SER A 836 8.64 -34.26 -19.76
CA SER A 836 8.64 -33.85 -21.17
C SER A 836 8.92 -32.35 -21.31
N CYS A 837 9.61 -31.96 -22.39
CA CYS A 837 9.99 -30.60 -22.71
C CYS A 837 9.49 -30.20 -24.11
N ALA A 838 9.08 -28.95 -24.28
CA ALA A 838 8.74 -28.38 -25.60
C ALA A 838 9.28 -26.95 -25.73
N LEU A 839 9.58 -26.53 -26.96
CA LEU A 839 9.91 -25.15 -27.26
C LEU A 839 8.63 -24.36 -27.48
N VAL A 840 8.46 -23.24 -26.79
CA VAL A 840 7.32 -22.35 -26.95
C VAL A 840 7.78 -20.97 -27.41
N ALA A 841 7.13 -20.43 -28.44
CA ALA A 841 7.40 -19.11 -29.00
C ALA A 841 6.17 -18.21 -28.82
N PHE A 842 6.33 -17.15 -28.04
CA PHE A 842 5.31 -16.13 -27.81
C PHE A 842 5.37 -15.08 -28.90
N THR A 843 4.21 -14.69 -29.42
CA THR A 843 4.08 -13.75 -30.53
C THR A 843 3.41 -12.45 -30.11
N GLU A 844 3.65 -11.38 -30.88
CA GLU A 844 2.97 -10.09 -30.69
C GLU A 844 1.45 -10.16 -30.90
N ASN A 845 0.96 -11.21 -31.58
CA ASN A 845 -0.46 -11.49 -31.78
C ASN A 845 -1.11 -12.20 -30.58
N HIS A 846 -0.40 -12.35 -29.46
CA HIS A 846 -0.85 -13.03 -28.23
C HIS A 846 -1.16 -14.51 -28.43
N GLU A 847 -0.43 -15.13 -29.35
CA GLU A 847 -0.45 -16.57 -29.57
C GLU A 847 0.88 -17.19 -29.12
N VAL A 848 0.80 -18.43 -28.62
CA VAL A 848 1.96 -19.27 -28.29
C VAL A 848 2.03 -20.41 -29.27
N CYS A 849 3.08 -20.45 -30.07
CA CYS A 849 3.35 -21.58 -30.96
C CYS A 849 4.26 -22.59 -30.25
N THR A 850 3.89 -23.86 -30.25
CA THR A 850 4.60 -24.94 -29.57
C THR A 850 5.30 -25.85 -30.59
N TYR A 851 6.52 -26.28 -30.27
CA TYR A 851 7.36 -27.10 -31.14
C TYR A 851 8.00 -28.26 -30.38
N SER A 852 8.10 -29.42 -31.02
CA SER A 852 8.71 -30.62 -30.46
C SER A 852 10.24 -30.49 -30.33
N LEU A 853 10.84 -31.26 -29.42
CA LEU A 853 12.29 -31.33 -29.22
C LEU A 853 12.75 -32.79 -29.34
N PRO A 854 13.86 -33.07 -30.05
CA PRO A 854 14.80 -32.12 -30.67
C PRO A 854 14.42 -31.66 -32.10
N ASN A 855 13.37 -32.21 -32.70
CA ASN A 855 13.13 -32.06 -34.14
C ASN A 855 12.59 -30.69 -34.57
N LEU A 856 12.06 -29.88 -33.64
CA LEU A 856 11.43 -28.58 -33.91
C LEU A 856 10.22 -28.67 -34.86
N GLU A 857 9.45 -29.75 -34.74
CA GLU A 857 8.20 -29.90 -35.50
C GLU A 857 7.10 -29.07 -34.83
N TYR A 858 6.35 -28.32 -35.63
CA TYR A 858 5.21 -27.55 -35.14
C TYR A 858 4.14 -28.48 -34.56
N MET A 859 3.65 -28.16 -33.37
CA MET A 859 2.60 -28.93 -32.69
C MET A 859 1.29 -28.13 -32.68
N HIS A 860 1.23 -27.03 -31.91
CA HIS A 860 0.00 -26.25 -31.70
C HIS A 860 0.24 -24.74 -31.71
N THR A 861 -0.83 -23.99 -31.99
CA THR A 861 -0.94 -22.56 -31.70
C THR A 861 -1.99 -22.37 -30.61
N LEU A 862 -1.61 -21.74 -29.51
CA LEU A 862 -2.44 -21.53 -28.33
C LEU A 862 -2.74 -20.04 -28.18
N ALA A 863 -4.01 -19.67 -28.01
CA ALA A 863 -4.38 -18.28 -27.73
C ALA A 863 -4.14 -17.95 -26.25
N LEU A 864 -3.56 -16.78 -25.97
CA LEU A 864 -3.43 -16.27 -24.60
C LEU A 864 -4.66 -15.44 -24.20
N PRO A 865 -5.08 -15.49 -22.93
CA PRO A 865 -6.31 -14.82 -22.50
C PRO A 865 -6.19 -13.31 -22.32
N SER A 866 -5.01 -12.71 -22.49
CA SER A 866 -4.77 -11.28 -22.24
C SER A 866 -3.81 -10.69 -23.25
N PRO A 867 -4.24 -9.67 -24.02
CA PRO A 867 -3.36 -9.01 -24.96
C PRO A 867 -2.32 -8.15 -24.22
N SER A 868 -1.06 -8.25 -24.65
CA SER A 868 0.01 -7.35 -24.22
C SER A 868 1.04 -7.12 -25.32
N TYR A 869 1.41 -5.86 -25.51
CA TYR A 869 2.46 -5.43 -26.42
C TYR A 869 3.86 -5.50 -25.79
N LEU A 870 3.96 -5.87 -24.51
CA LEU A 870 5.23 -6.08 -23.82
C LEU A 870 5.67 -7.55 -23.91
N PRO A 871 6.99 -7.83 -23.95
CA PRO A 871 7.49 -9.19 -23.90
C PRO A 871 6.99 -9.94 -22.65
N ILE A 872 6.49 -11.15 -22.86
CA ILE A 872 6.06 -12.05 -21.79
C ILE A 872 7.29 -12.64 -21.12
N THR A 873 7.32 -12.62 -19.79
CA THR A 873 8.33 -13.32 -18.98
C THR A 873 7.77 -14.65 -18.52
N VAL A 874 8.52 -15.73 -18.76
CA VAL A 874 8.04 -17.11 -18.58
C VAL A 874 9.16 -17.96 -17.98
N ASP A 875 8.80 -18.83 -17.04
CA ASP A 875 9.72 -19.77 -16.43
C ASP A 875 9.71 -21.13 -17.13
N GLN A 876 10.61 -22.02 -16.71
CA GLN A 876 10.72 -23.38 -17.26
C GLN A 876 9.51 -24.28 -16.97
N THR A 877 8.60 -23.88 -16.08
CA THR A 877 7.38 -24.64 -15.78
C THR A 877 6.20 -24.22 -16.65
N GLY A 878 6.37 -23.22 -17.51
CA GLY A 878 5.31 -22.65 -18.33
C GLY A 878 4.42 -21.66 -17.57
N ASP A 879 4.83 -21.22 -16.38
CA ASP A 879 4.20 -20.11 -15.67
C ASP A 879 4.78 -18.78 -16.18
N PHE A 880 3.95 -17.76 -16.33
CA PHE A 880 4.34 -16.52 -16.99
C PHE A 880 3.67 -15.28 -16.40
N PHE A 881 4.28 -14.12 -16.66
CA PHE A 881 3.68 -12.81 -16.45
C PHE A 881 3.43 -12.10 -17.77
N VAL A 882 2.25 -11.52 -17.88
CA VAL A 882 1.87 -10.57 -18.92
C VAL A 882 1.80 -9.18 -18.29
N TRP A 883 2.51 -8.22 -18.88
CA TRP A 883 2.63 -6.86 -18.34
C TRP A 883 1.83 -5.88 -19.18
N ALA A 884 1.12 -4.94 -18.56
CA ALA A 884 0.46 -3.84 -19.26
C ALA A 884 1.00 -2.50 -18.77
N ARG A 885 1.41 -1.65 -19.71
CA ARG A 885 2.03 -0.35 -19.46
C ARG A 885 1.05 0.77 -19.77
N ASP A 886 1.05 1.80 -18.94
CA ASP A 886 0.34 3.04 -19.24
C ASP A 886 1.09 3.82 -20.33
N ALA A 887 0.37 4.19 -21.40
CA ALA A 887 0.96 4.86 -22.55
C ALA A 887 1.46 6.28 -22.22
N LYS A 888 0.90 6.96 -21.21
CA LYS A 888 1.30 8.32 -20.83
C LYS A 888 2.52 8.30 -19.91
N THR A 889 2.55 7.40 -18.93
CA THR A 889 3.59 7.40 -17.89
C THR A 889 4.73 6.45 -18.20
N GLY A 890 4.54 5.47 -19.09
CA GLY A 890 5.53 4.43 -19.37
C GLY A 890 5.71 3.40 -18.23
N LEU A 891 4.88 3.46 -17.18
CA LEU A 891 4.92 2.57 -16.02
C LEU A 891 3.95 1.39 -16.18
N ILE A 892 4.27 0.24 -15.60
CA ILE A 892 3.37 -0.92 -15.57
C ILE A 892 2.20 -0.63 -14.60
N ARG A 893 0.97 -0.83 -15.08
CA ARG A 893 -0.28 -0.65 -14.31
C ARG A 893 -1.01 -1.95 -14.02
N GLN A 894 -0.69 -2.99 -14.76
CA GLN A 894 -1.31 -4.29 -14.55
C GLN A 894 -0.29 -5.39 -14.83
N ALA A 895 -0.36 -6.44 -14.03
CA ALA A 895 0.33 -7.70 -14.28
C ALA A 895 -0.69 -8.85 -14.23
N ALA A 896 -0.61 -9.78 -15.16
CA ALA A 896 -1.40 -11.01 -15.14
C ALA A 896 -0.46 -12.21 -14.99
N TYR A 897 -0.59 -12.94 -13.89
CA TYR A 897 0.13 -14.17 -13.64
C TYR A 897 -0.67 -15.33 -14.24
N GLY A 898 -0.08 -16.04 -15.19
CA GLY A 898 -0.70 -17.12 -15.93
C GLY A 898 0.15 -18.37 -15.99
N THR A 899 -0.41 -19.42 -16.59
CA THR A 899 0.28 -20.68 -16.83
C THR A 899 -0.18 -21.30 -18.14
N LEU A 900 0.72 -22.02 -18.81
CA LEU A 900 0.38 -22.86 -19.97
C LEU A 900 -0.27 -24.20 -19.56
N PHE A 901 -0.20 -24.56 -18.27
CA PHE A 901 -0.63 -25.86 -17.75
C PHE A 901 -1.62 -25.71 -16.59
N ASN A 902 -2.82 -25.20 -16.88
CA ASN A 902 -3.86 -25.00 -15.89
C ASN A 902 -4.62 -26.29 -15.48
N PHE A 903 -3.88 -27.26 -14.96
CA PHE A 903 -4.40 -28.50 -14.39
C PHE A 903 -4.33 -28.41 -12.87
N ARG A 904 -5.50 -28.36 -12.20
CA ARG A 904 -5.59 -28.30 -10.73
C ARG A 904 -4.86 -27.09 -10.11
N ARG A 905 -4.91 -25.95 -10.80
CA ARG A 905 -4.42 -24.66 -10.29
C ARG A 905 -5.55 -23.91 -9.59
N ILE A 906 -5.18 -22.97 -8.75
CA ILE A 906 -6.09 -22.08 -8.05
C ILE A 906 -6.27 -20.82 -8.91
N GLU A 907 -7.51 -20.55 -9.33
CA GLU A 907 -7.89 -19.37 -10.13
C GLU A 907 -8.71 -18.36 -9.33
N SER A 908 -9.47 -18.84 -8.34
CA SER A 908 -10.35 -17.98 -7.54
C SER A 908 -9.53 -17.08 -6.62
N PRO A 909 -9.88 -15.79 -6.49
CA PRO A 909 -9.32 -14.96 -5.43
C PRO A 909 -9.71 -15.53 -4.05
N PRO A 910 -8.91 -15.26 -3.00
CA PRO A 910 -9.29 -15.62 -1.65
C PRO A 910 -10.64 -15.00 -1.26
N ALA A 911 -11.49 -15.78 -0.59
CA ALA A 911 -12.71 -15.28 0.02
C ALA A 911 -12.35 -14.55 1.32
N VAL A 912 -12.78 -13.28 1.42
CA VAL A 912 -12.52 -12.41 2.55
C VAL A 912 -13.70 -12.42 3.54
N ASP A 913 -13.40 -12.43 4.84
CA ASP A 913 -14.38 -12.20 5.90
C ASP A 913 -13.94 -11.05 6.78
N PHE A 914 -14.56 -9.88 6.60
CA PHE A 914 -14.35 -8.74 7.49
C PHE A 914 -15.14 -8.85 8.79
N LEU A 915 -16.23 -9.63 8.83
CA LEU A 915 -17.12 -9.74 9.99
C LEU A 915 -16.44 -10.45 11.16
N SER A 916 -15.59 -11.44 10.88
CA SER A 916 -14.80 -12.16 11.89
C SER A 916 -13.86 -11.25 12.68
N SER A 917 -13.49 -10.09 12.15
CA SER A 917 -12.68 -9.07 12.83
C SER A 917 -13.47 -7.79 13.11
N LYS A 918 -14.80 -7.86 13.16
CA LYS A 918 -15.62 -6.66 13.35
C LYS A 918 -15.15 -5.92 14.62
N PRO A 919 -14.84 -4.62 14.52
CA PRO A 919 -14.35 -3.85 15.65
C PRO A 919 -15.40 -3.78 16.77
N VAL A 920 -14.93 -3.83 18.01
CA VAL A 920 -15.72 -3.38 19.16
C VAL A 920 -15.41 -1.90 19.34
N VAL A 921 -16.40 -1.05 19.07
CA VAL A 921 -16.24 0.40 19.22
C VAL A 921 -16.16 0.74 20.72
N PRO A 922 -15.09 1.40 21.19
CA PRO A 922 -14.99 1.86 22.58
C PRO A 922 -16.09 2.87 22.92
N SER A 923 -16.37 3.04 24.22
CA SER A 923 -17.31 4.08 24.66
C SER A 923 -16.76 5.48 24.36
N GLN A 924 -17.63 6.38 23.91
CA GLN A 924 -17.30 7.79 23.68
C GLN A 924 -16.70 8.43 24.96
N PRO A 925 -15.55 9.10 24.86
CA PRO A 925 -15.01 9.91 25.94
C PRO A 925 -16.02 10.94 26.44
N GLN A 926 -16.15 11.08 27.76
CA GLN A 926 -17.12 12.00 28.37
C GLN A 926 -16.56 13.43 28.49
N PRO A 927 -17.45 14.46 28.57
CA PRO A 927 -17.02 15.83 28.85
C PRO A 927 -16.19 15.90 30.12
N VAL A 928 -15.11 16.69 30.08
CA VAL A 928 -14.18 16.89 31.19
C VAL A 928 -14.20 18.35 31.63
N SER A 929 -13.89 18.62 32.89
CA SER A 929 -13.79 19.99 33.41
C SER A 929 -12.48 20.65 32.99
N VAL A 930 -12.51 21.98 32.83
CA VAL A 930 -11.34 22.76 32.44
C VAL A 930 -10.24 22.75 33.52
N GLY A 931 -10.62 22.72 34.81
CA GLY A 931 -9.70 22.64 35.97
C GLY A 931 -10.01 21.47 36.92
N PRO A 932 -9.20 21.29 37.98
CA PRO A 932 -9.40 20.26 39.01
C PRO A 932 -10.79 20.33 39.66
N ALA A 933 -11.29 19.19 40.15
CA ALA A 933 -12.62 19.08 40.75
C ALA A 933 -12.73 19.68 42.18
N SER A 934 -11.96 20.72 42.50
CA SER A 934 -11.94 21.35 43.81
C SER A 934 -12.89 22.55 43.88
N ILE A 935 -14.09 22.30 44.43
CA ILE A 935 -15.02 23.29 45.05
C ILE A 935 -15.66 24.36 44.12
N LEU A 936 -15.12 24.66 42.94
CA LEU A 936 -15.71 25.59 41.96
C LEU A 936 -16.67 24.95 40.94
N GLY A 937 -16.87 23.64 40.99
CA GLY A 937 -17.78 22.87 40.11
C GLY A 937 -19.28 23.18 40.25
N SER A 938 -19.66 24.29 40.89
CA SER A 938 -21.04 24.70 41.15
C SER A 938 -21.65 25.60 40.07
N TRP A 939 -20.83 26.25 39.21
CA TRP A 939 -21.36 27.18 38.19
C TRP A 939 -21.51 26.60 36.78
N PHE A 940 -20.75 25.57 36.43
CA PHE A 940 -20.92 24.83 35.17
C PHE A 940 -21.56 23.47 35.45
N LYS A 941 -22.84 23.31 35.09
CA LYS A 941 -23.38 21.98 34.83
C LYS A 941 -22.69 21.47 33.57
N PHE A 942 -21.56 20.76 33.70
CA PHE A 942 -21.09 19.92 32.62
C PHE A 942 -22.21 18.91 32.34
N GLY A 943 -22.99 19.17 31.29
CA GLY A 943 -24.19 18.42 30.95
C GLY A 943 -23.84 16.97 30.63
N GLN A 944 -24.76 16.05 30.89
CA GLN A 944 -24.65 14.71 30.31
C GLN A 944 -24.65 14.86 28.78
N SER A 945 -23.56 14.46 28.12
CA SER A 945 -23.52 14.33 26.66
C SER A 945 -24.65 13.41 26.20
N MET A 946 -25.21 13.64 25.02
CA MET A 946 -26.11 12.65 24.41
C MET A 946 -25.32 11.37 24.10
N THR A 947 -26.00 10.23 24.22
CA THR A 947 -25.53 8.94 23.71
C THR A 947 -25.70 8.89 22.19
N GLY A 948 -24.92 8.04 21.51
CA GLY A 948 -25.06 7.83 20.07
C GLY A 948 -26.47 7.48 19.60
N ALA A 949 -27.16 6.60 20.35
CA ALA A 949 -28.54 6.23 20.05
C ALA A 949 -29.53 7.39 20.18
N GLN A 950 -29.31 8.29 21.14
CA GLN A 950 -30.11 9.50 21.29
C GLN A 950 -29.87 10.46 20.11
N VAL A 951 -28.62 10.62 19.67
CA VAL A 951 -28.28 11.41 18.48
C VAL A 951 -28.94 10.81 17.24
N ASP A 952 -28.85 9.50 17.05
CA ASP A 952 -29.47 8.83 15.91
C ASP A 952 -31.00 8.98 15.90
N THR A 953 -31.64 8.98 17.07
CA THR A 953 -33.08 9.22 17.21
C THR A 953 -33.43 10.67 16.86
N LEU A 954 -32.62 11.63 17.33
CA LEU A 954 -32.79 13.05 17.05
C LEU A 954 -32.68 13.34 15.55
N LEU A 955 -31.62 12.83 14.91
CA LEU A 955 -31.35 13.07 13.49
C LEU A 955 -32.29 12.29 12.57
N GLY A 956 -32.60 11.04 12.94
CA GLY A 956 -33.46 10.16 12.14
C GLY A 956 -34.95 10.55 12.19
N GLY A 957 -35.37 11.31 13.20
CA GLY A 957 -36.74 11.76 13.41
C GLY A 957 -37.68 10.67 13.97
N PRO A 958 -38.94 11.02 14.26
CA PRO A 958 -39.92 10.09 14.87
C PRO A 958 -40.24 8.88 13.98
N ASP A 959 -40.12 9.04 12.65
CA ASP A 959 -40.38 7.99 11.66
C ASP A 959 -39.10 7.23 11.25
N ARG A 960 -38.11 7.12 12.16
CA ARG A 960 -36.91 6.31 11.94
C ARG A 960 -37.27 4.81 11.96
N PRO A 961 -37.06 4.05 10.86
CA PRO A 961 -37.33 2.63 10.82
C PRO A 961 -36.42 1.91 11.82
N VAL A 962 -36.92 0.81 12.37
CA VAL A 962 -36.08 -0.07 13.18
C VAL A 962 -35.07 -0.75 12.26
N PRO A 963 -33.76 -0.68 12.55
CA PRO A 963 -32.74 -1.37 11.77
C PRO A 963 -33.04 -2.87 11.66
N ILE A 964 -33.00 -3.42 10.45
CA ILE A 964 -33.17 -4.86 10.23
C ILE A 964 -31.90 -5.55 10.71
N GLN A 965 -31.94 -6.18 11.89
CA GLN A 965 -30.86 -7.06 12.34
C GLN A 965 -30.85 -8.31 11.46
N GLN A 966 -29.85 -8.43 10.58
CA GLN A 966 -29.60 -9.67 9.87
C GLN A 966 -29.18 -10.75 10.89
N SER A 967 -29.92 -11.86 10.92
CA SER A 967 -29.71 -12.97 11.85
C SER A 967 -28.30 -13.56 11.72
N ARG A 968 -27.54 -13.58 12.81
CA ARG A 968 -26.23 -14.25 12.92
C ARG A 968 -26.38 -15.75 12.61
N PRO A 969 -25.57 -16.34 11.71
CA PRO A 969 -25.35 -17.78 11.69
C PRO A 969 -24.54 -18.16 12.93
N ASN A 970 -25.03 -19.07 13.77
CA ASN A 970 -24.28 -19.58 14.92
C ASN A 970 -23.01 -20.31 14.42
N PRO A 971 -21.80 -19.95 14.90
CA PRO A 971 -20.63 -20.78 14.70
C PRO A 971 -20.74 -22.05 15.56
N ALA A 972 -20.51 -23.21 14.96
CA ALA A 972 -20.35 -24.47 15.68
C ALA A 972 -19.11 -24.35 16.59
N VAL A 973 -19.32 -24.34 17.91
CA VAL A 973 -18.25 -24.24 18.90
C VAL A 973 -17.56 -25.59 19.03
N ALA A 974 -16.24 -25.62 18.84
CA ALA A 974 -15.37 -26.71 19.27
C ALA A 974 -14.95 -26.44 20.73
N GLU A 975 -15.15 -27.42 21.61
CA GLU A 975 -14.77 -27.39 23.02
C GLU A 975 -13.27 -27.74 23.19
N ASP A 976 -12.59 -27.01 24.07
CA ASP A 976 -11.30 -27.41 24.66
C ASP A 976 -11.34 -27.12 26.18
N PRO A 977 -10.72 -27.94 27.06
CA PRO A 977 -11.09 -28.06 28.47
C PRO A 977 -10.38 -27.05 29.37
N ARG A 978 -11.10 -26.49 30.36
CA ARG A 978 -10.57 -25.55 31.38
C ARG A 978 -10.70 -26.06 32.82
N ASP A 979 -9.79 -25.55 33.65
CA ASP A 979 -9.48 -25.79 35.06
C ASP A 979 -10.68 -25.93 36.03
N PRO A 980 -10.71 -26.94 36.93
CA PRO A 980 -11.84 -27.22 37.83
C PRO A 980 -12.02 -26.24 39.01
N SER A 981 -11.09 -25.31 39.26
CA SER A 981 -11.19 -24.33 40.36
C SER A 981 -12.11 -23.14 40.06
N GLN A 982 -12.32 -22.79 38.78
CA GLN A 982 -13.24 -21.71 38.38
C GLN A 982 -14.71 -22.13 38.33
N VAL A 983 -14.98 -23.44 38.37
CA VAL A 983 -16.34 -24.00 38.24
C VAL A 983 -17.16 -23.81 39.54
N ALA A 984 -16.51 -23.78 40.71
CA ALA A 984 -17.21 -23.64 41.99
C ALA A 984 -17.71 -22.19 42.24
N GLU A 985 -16.95 -21.18 41.84
CA GLU A 985 -17.36 -19.77 41.97
C GLU A 985 -18.38 -19.36 40.89
N GLN A 986 -18.27 -19.89 39.67
CA GLN A 986 -19.29 -19.69 38.64
C GLN A 986 -20.61 -20.41 38.94
N ALA A 987 -20.59 -21.56 39.62
CA ALA A 987 -21.81 -22.28 40.02
C ALA A 987 -22.63 -21.53 41.08
N ALA A 988 -21.98 -20.81 42.00
CA ALA A 988 -22.67 -19.99 43.00
C ALA A 988 -23.29 -18.72 42.39
N ALA A 989 -22.60 -18.09 41.43
CA ALA A 989 -23.10 -16.90 40.71
C ALA A 989 -24.20 -17.21 39.67
N THR A 990 -24.21 -18.43 39.12
CA THR A 990 -25.27 -18.87 38.20
C THR A 990 -26.57 -19.24 38.92
N GLN A 991 -26.52 -19.75 40.17
CA GLN A 991 -27.75 -20.04 40.92
C GLN A 991 -28.53 -18.78 41.34
N SER A 992 -27.86 -17.69 41.72
CA SER A 992 -28.53 -16.42 42.03
C SER A 992 -29.09 -15.72 40.77
N SER A 993 -28.38 -15.83 39.64
CA SER A 993 -28.83 -15.37 38.32
C SER A 993 -30.06 -16.12 37.80
N LEU A 994 -30.13 -17.44 38.03
CA LEU A 994 -31.28 -18.26 37.62
C LEU A 994 -32.52 -18.03 38.48
N TYR A 995 -32.37 -17.84 39.80
CA TYR A 995 -33.50 -17.48 40.67
C TYR A 995 -34.07 -16.11 40.33
N ASN A 996 -33.22 -15.11 40.05
CA ASN A 996 -33.65 -13.78 39.64
C ASN A 996 -34.34 -13.80 38.26
N ARG A 997 -33.84 -14.59 37.30
CA ARG A 997 -34.48 -14.77 36.00
C ARG A 997 -35.80 -15.53 36.07
N LEU A 998 -35.91 -16.55 36.93
CA LEU A 998 -37.17 -17.27 37.14
C LEU A 998 -38.23 -16.39 37.81
N THR A 999 -37.82 -15.53 38.75
CA THR A 999 -38.72 -14.60 39.43
C THR A 999 -39.20 -13.50 38.48
N ALA A 1000 -38.30 -12.92 37.67
CA ALA A 1000 -38.65 -11.95 36.64
C ALA A 1000 -39.56 -12.56 35.54
N ALA A 1001 -39.29 -13.80 35.12
CA ALA A 1001 -40.14 -14.49 34.14
C ALA A 1001 -41.51 -14.89 34.72
N LEU A 1002 -41.63 -15.11 36.02
CA LEU A 1002 -42.91 -15.35 36.70
C LEU A 1002 -43.72 -14.06 36.87
N GLU A 1003 -43.08 -12.93 37.15
CA GLU A 1003 -43.73 -11.61 37.21
C GLU A 1003 -44.20 -11.14 35.83
N GLU A 1004 -43.39 -11.34 34.78
CA GLU A 1004 -43.76 -11.02 33.38
C GLU A 1004 -44.92 -11.89 32.90
N ARG A 1005 -44.96 -13.17 33.30
CA ARG A 1005 -46.08 -14.08 33.01
C ARG A 1005 -47.33 -13.75 33.83
N GLY A 1006 -47.18 -13.25 35.05
CA GLY A 1006 -48.28 -12.75 35.88
C GLY A 1006 -48.92 -11.49 35.31
N GLN A 1007 -48.11 -10.56 34.79
CA GLN A 1007 -48.60 -9.37 34.07
C GLN A 1007 -49.31 -9.74 32.76
N MET A 1008 -48.75 -10.66 31.97
CA MET A 1008 -49.44 -11.12 30.75
C MET A 1008 -50.75 -11.88 31.02
N LEU A 1009 -50.87 -12.57 32.16
CA LEU A 1009 -52.12 -13.20 32.59
C LEU A 1009 -53.17 -12.17 33.02
N GLY A 1010 -52.76 -11.11 33.72
CA GLY A 1010 -53.64 -9.97 34.04
C GLY A 1010 -54.13 -9.24 32.79
N ASP A 1011 -53.24 -8.98 31.83
CA ASP A 1011 -53.59 -8.37 30.54
C ASP A 1011 -54.49 -9.26 29.68
N LEU A 1012 -54.36 -10.58 29.78
CA LEU A 1012 -55.26 -11.54 29.13
C LEU A 1012 -56.63 -11.58 29.82
N GLU A 1013 -56.70 -11.52 31.14
CA GLU A 1013 -57.95 -11.48 31.91
C GLU A 1013 -58.72 -10.17 31.65
N ASP A 1014 -58.03 -9.03 31.55
CA ASP A 1014 -58.61 -7.75 31.16
C ASP A 1014 -59.10 -7.76 29.70
N ARG A 1015 -58.36 -8.41 28.80
CA ARG A 1015 -58.81 -8.63 27.42
C ARG A 1015 -60.02 -9.56 27.36
N PHE A 1016 -60.08 -10.64 28.14
CA PHE A 1016 -61.23 -11.53 28.21
C PHE A 1016 -62.47 -10.84 28.79
N ASN A 1017 -62.31 -10.01 29.84
CA ASN A 1017 -63.40 -9.20 30.40
C ASN A 1017 -63.90 -8.13 29.41
N SER A 1018 -63.00 -7.54 28.62
CA SER A 1018 -63.37 -6.62 27.52
C SER A 1018 -64.10 -7.33 26.37
N LEU A 1019 -63.76 -8.60 26.10
CA LEU A 1019 -64.38 -9.42 25.05
C LEU A 1019 -65.72 -10.01 25.50
N GLU A 1020 -65.86 -10.35 26.79
CA GLU A 1020 -67.14 -10.75 27.40
C GLU A 1020 -68.12 -9.59 27.44
N SER A 1021 -67.68 -8.39 27.84
CA SER A 1021 -68.54 -7.18 27.81
C SER A 1021 -68.91 -6.76 26.38
N GLY A 1022 -67.97 -6.86 25.43
CA GLY A 1022 -68.22 -6.63 24.01
C GLY A 1022 -69.19 -7.65 23.39
N SER A 1023 -69.07 -8.94 23.74
CA SER A 1023 -69.97 -9.99 23.24
C SER A 1023 -71.36 -9.94 23.88
N ARG A 1024 -71.50 -9.58 25.16
CA ARG A 1024 -72.81 -9.31 25.78
C ARG A 1024 -73.52 -8.13 25.11
N SER A 1025 -72.79 -7.06 24.79
CA SER A 1025 -73.33 -5.90 24.06
C SER A 1025 -73.81 -6.27 22.64
N MET A 1026 -73.04 -7.09 21.91
CA MET A 1026 -73.46 -7.60 20.61
C MET A 1026 -74.67 -8.54 20.70
N VAL A 1027 -74.73 -9.41 21.71
CA VAL A 1027 -75.88 -10.31 21.92
C VAL A 1027 -77.14 -9.51 22.27
N ASP A 1028 -77.03 -8.44 23.05
CA ASP A 1028 -78.17 -7.56 23.35
C ASP A 1028 -78.60 -6.74 22.13
N GLN A 1029 -77.66 -6.29 21.29
CA GLN A 1029 -77.98 -5.69 19.98
C GLN A 1029 -78.64 -6.70 19.03
N ALA A 1030 -78.16 -7.95 19.00
CA ALA A 1030 -78.74 -9.00 18.17
C ALA A 1030 -80.14 -9.40 18.65
N LYS A 1031 -80.37 -9.48 19.97
CA LYS A 1031 -81.71 -9.69 20.55
C LYS A 1031 -82.65 -8.53 20.25
N LYS A 1032 -82.16 -7.29 20.31
CA LYS A 1032 -82.94 -6.10 19.96
C LYS A 1032 -83.31 -6.08 18.47
N LEU A 1033 -82.37 -6.40 17.59
CA LEU A 1033 -82.61 -6.54 16.15
C LEU A 1033 -83.56 -7.71 15.83
N ALA A 1034 -83.43 -8.84 16.53
CA ALA A 1034 -84.34 -9.98 16.39
C ALA A 1034 -85.75 -9.65 16.89
N ALA A 1035 -85.89 -8.87 17.97
CA ALA A 1035 -87.18 -8.37 18.46
C ALA A 1035 -87.82 -7.37 17.49
N GLU A 1036 -87.03 -6.47 16.87
CA GLU A 1036 -87.52 -5.53 15.85
C GLU A 1036 -87.93 -6.23 14.54
N GLN A 1037 -87.23 -7.30 14.16
CA GLN A 1037 -87.60 -8.16 13.02
C GLN A 1037 -88.86 -9.00 13.32
N SER A 1038 -89.00 -9.49 14.55
CA SER A 1038 -90.19 -10.24 15.00
C SER A 1038 -91.42 -9.34 15.17
N ALA A 1039 -91.25 -8.08 15.56
CA ALA A 1039 -92.31 -7.09 15.62
C ALA A 1039 -92.77 -6.61 14.22
N LYS A 1040 -91.91 -6.70 13.20
CA LYS A 1040 -92.25 -6.39 11.81
C LYS A 1040 -92.91 -7.55 11.05
N SER A 1041 -92.78 -8.81 11.50
CA SER A 1041 -93.42 -9.96 10.84
C SER A 1041 -94.86 -10.23 11.30
N TRP A 1042 -95.34 -9.59 12.38
CA TRP A 1042 -96.73 -9.76 12.85
C TRP A 1042 -97.77 -8.87 12.12
N PHE A 1043 -97.37 -7.94 11.24
CA PHE A 1043 -98.30 -7.04 10.54
C PHE A 1043 -98.50 -7.32 9.04
N LYS A 1044 -98.18 -8.53 8.56
CA LYS A 1044 -98.51 -8.94 7.19
C LYS A 1044 -99.09 -10.36 7.12
N PHE A 1045 -100.29 -10.54 7.67
CA PHE A 1045 -101.28 -11.49 7.17
C PHE A 1045 -102.68 -11.01 7.55
N GLY A 1046 -103.46 -10.58 6.56
CA GLY A 1046 -104.89 -10.24 6.68
C GLY A 1046 -105.33 -9.12 5.73
N SER A 1047 -105.82 -9.51 4.54
CA SER A 1047 -106.67 -8.78 3.57
C SER A 1047 -106.39 -7.31 3.27
#